data_AF-A0A7V9PX90-F1
#
_entry.id   AF-A0A7V9PX90-F1
#
_cell.length_a   1.000
_cell.length_b   1.000
_cell.length_c   1.000
_cell.angle_alpha   90.00
_cell.angle_beta   90.00
_cell.angle_gamma   90.00
#
_symmetry.space_group_name_H-M   'P 1'
#
loop_
_entity.id
_entity.type
_entity.pdbx_description
1 polymer ?
#
loop_
_entity_poly.entity_id
_entity_poly.type
_entity_poly.pdbx_seq_one_letter_code
_entity_poly.pdbx_strand_id
1 'polypeptide(L)'
;METPEPSATRPGIAALACAALVGPAVLGAAFAGDGSGFDGVLPVGGFAVGLLAAFLVVFAFGGVPLARLGPSGRAVVVAALLVVLWTGATMAWSIVPDRSWETFNRTAAFAAFLGLGVALGGVGGRIAARLGAALLVAVTGIVLVWAVLSKAIPALDPGGERVARLREPVGYWNALALLADIAIPLALWLGATRGRGVPMRALGGLLAYVATLALLLTISRAGVVVAIGVVALWLLVSSEKVEGGLLLAVSALPAAAVAGWAFTRPALVEDGAERADRVADGAVFGVLTFVGACLVAALVALGARRGFDGRQRRLAGRGLLAAAAVIVVAGLVSVVVAIGNPVTWVDEEVAGSSCSEVVNDPSRLGSLNLNNRWCWWNEAWDVFAEHSPEGAGAGTFEVARKRFRPDVRNVLQPHSVPLQQLADGGIAALALFSALVLAAGLVCVCAIRRLEGRERAAAIALVATPAAYLAHVLVDYTWDFIAATAPVMVVVGVLAAAGRAPVEARTRPLLAVASVGVAVVLLVSFASPRLAERNVRASTRALDERDYDRARDEALSARFFNPLSVDPLFALARISERRGFRTAAEHRYIEAVELQPENPETWYALGLYEFQVLENMCAAYRFLNNAYTLDPAGSQWRKGGELDIARAAVDDGACAPGS
;
A
#
# COMPACT_ATOMS: atom_id res chain seq x y z
N MET A 1 34.98 17.67 34.20
CA MET A 1 33.81 17.56 35.09
C MET A 1 32.59 17.62 34.19
N GLU A 2 32.21 16.48 33.62
CA GLU A 2 31.00 16.37 32.80
C GLU A 2 29.79 16.49 33.72
N THR A 3 28.99 17.53 33.53
CA THR A 3 27.67 17.62 34.16
C THR A 3 26.86 16.40 33.75
N PRO A 4 26.29 15.64 34.69
CA PRO A 4 25.46 14.49 34.33
C PRO A 4 24.29 14.99 33.47
N GLU A 5 24.11 14.40 32.28
CA GLU A 5 22.89 14.59 31.50
C GLU A 5 21.69 14.40 32.45
N PRO A 6 20.74 15.35 32.52
CA PRO A 6 19.55 15.16 33.31
C PRO A 6 18.88 13.87 32.87
N SER A 7 18.55 13.04 33.87
CA SER A 7 17.97 11.71 33.75
C SER A 7 17.02 11.57 32.56
N ALA A 8 17.22 10.51 31.77
CA ALA A 8 16.40 10.16 30.61
C ALA A 8 14.90 10.31 30.92
N THR A 9 14.32 11.42 30.48
CA THR A 9 12.98 11.88 30.83
C THR A 9 11.95 10.86 30.35
N ARG A 10 11.23 10.25 31.30
CA ARG A 10 10.09 9.38 31.02
C ARG A 10 9.07 10.12 30.13
N PRO A 11 8.39 9.41 29.21
CA PRO A 11 7.33 10.03 28.42
C PRO A 11 6.23 10.58 29.34
N GLY A 12 5.79 11.80 29.08
CA GLY A 12 4.64 12.38 29.75
C GLY A 12 3.36 11.61 29.39
N ILE A 13 2.33 11.70 30.23
CA ILE A 13 1.06 10.99 30.07
C ILE A 13 0.43 11.28 28.70
N ALA A 14 0.43 12.54 28.26
CA ALA A 14 -0.10 12.91 26.95
C ALA A 14 0.64 12.23 25.79
N ALA A 15 1.96 12.04 25.89
CA ALA A 15 2.76 11.40 24.86
C ALA A 15 2.46 9.89 24.79
N LEU A 16 2.29 9.25 25.96
CA LEU A 16 1.88 7.85 26.05
C LEU A 16 0.46 7.65 25.51
N ALA A 17 -0.48 8.51 25.88
CA ALA A 17 -1.86 8.46 25.39
C ALA A 17 -1.93 8.66 23.87
N CYS A 18 -1.20 9.65 23.34
CA CYS A 18 -1.12 9.89 21.89
C CYS A 18 -0.53 8.67 21.18
N ALA A 19 0.57 8.10 21.67
CA ALA A 19 1.16 6.89 21.09
C ALA A 19 0.21 5.67 21.17
N ALA A 20 -0.54 5.53 22.28
CA ALA A 20 -1.51 4.47 22.49
C ALA A 20 -2.76 4.59 21.60
N LEU A 21 -3.03 5.77 21.02
CA LEU A 21 -4.10 5.98 20.03
C LEU A 21 -3.60 5.87 18.59
N VAL A 22 -2.42 6.43 18.30
CA VAL A 22 -1.81 6.38 16.97
C VAL A 22 -1.35 4.95 16.63
N GLY A 23 -0.83 4.20 17.61
CA GLY A 23 -0.38 2.82 17.40
C GLY A 23 -1.48 1.91 16.84
N PRO A 24 -2.65 1.82 17.50
CA PRO A 24 -3.81 1.10 16.97
C PRO A 24 -4.33 1.63 15.63
N ALA A 25 -4.24 2.94 15.35
CA ALA A 25 -4.62 3.47 14.03
C ALA A 25 -3.74 2.88 12.91
N VAL A 26 -2.41 2.87 13.12
CA VAL A 26 -1.45 2.31 12.15
C VAL A 26 -1.55 0.79 12.11
N LEU A 27 -1.80 0.12 13.24
CA LEU A 27 -2.04 -1.32 13.27
C LEU A 27 -3.32 -1.69 12.51
N GLY A 28 -4.39 -0.91 12.68
CA GLY A 28 -5.65 -1.04 11.95
C GLY A 28 -5.46 -0.96 10.44
N ALA A 29 -4.50 -0.16 9.96
CA ALA A 29 -4.15 -0.13 8.54
C ALA A 29 -3.66 -1.48 8.00
N ALA A 30 -3.01 -2.31 8.81
CA ALA A 30 -2.54 -3.62 8.39
C ALA A 30 -3.63 -4.71 8.45
N PHE A 31 -4.61 -4.60 9.36
CA PHE A 31 -5.62 -5.64 9.61
C PHE A 31 -7.02 -5.33 9.04
N ALA A 32 -7.33 -4.04 8.89
CA ALA A 32 -8.60 -3.53 8.41
C ALA A 32 -8.42 -2.57 7.23
N GLY A 33 -7.22 -2.53 6.62
CA GLY A 33 -6.90 -1.69 5.47
C GLY A 33 -7.39 -2.22 4.13
N ASP A 34 -7.90 -3.45 4.09
CA ASP A 34 -8.48 -4.11 2.89
C ASP A 34 -7.53 -4.21 1.67
N GLY A 35 -6.23 -4.39 1.93
CA GLY A 35 -5.23 -4.44 0.87
C GLY A 35 -5.17 -3.14 0.08
N SER A 36 -5.35 -3.22 -1.25
CA SER A 36 -5.39 -2.08 -2.17
C SER A 36 -6.81 -1.58 -2.45
N GLY A 37 -7.83 -2.23 -1.88
CA GLY A 37 -9.22 -1.82 -2.00
C GLY A 37 -9.55 -0.56 -1.21
N PHE A 38 -10.83 -0.21 -1.20
CA PHE A 38 -11.32 1.01 -0.55
C PHE A 38 -12.11 0.74 0.75
N ASP A 39 -12.42 -0.53 1.07
CA ASP A 39 -13.22 -0.84 2.27
C ASP A 39 -12.53 -0.40 3.57
N GLY A 40 -11.21 -0.37 3.58
CA GLY A 40 -10.42 0.08 4.73
C GLY A 40 -10.43 1.59 4.96
N VAL A 41 -10.86 2.40 3.98
CA VAL A 41 -10.77 3.86 4.05
C VAL A 41 -11.66 4.44 5.17
N LEU A 42 -12.90 3.97 5.30
CA LEU A 42 -13.78 4.42 6.38
C LEU A 42 -13.31 3.96 7.79
N PRO A 43 -13.12 2.65 8.07
CA PRO A 43 -12.76 2.21 9.41
C PRO A 43 -11.37 2.68 9.85
N VAL A 44 -10.37 2.66 8.96
CA VAL A 44 -8.99 3.04 9.29
C VAL A 44 -8.76 4.52 9.06
N GLY A 45 -9.04 5.01 7.85
CA GLY A 45 -8.86 6.41 7.50
C GLY A 45 -9.81 7.33 8.27
N GLY A 46 -11.08 6.94 8.45
CA GLY A 46 -12.04 7.69 9.26
C GLY A 46 -11.63 7.76 10.73
N PHE A 47 -11.11 6.67 11.29
CA PHE A 47 -10.53 6.69 12.65
C PHE A 47 -9.34 7.65 12.74
N ALA A 48 -8.44 7.64 11.75
CA ALA A 48 -7.29 8.56 11.71
C ALA A 48 -7.72 10.04 11.60
N VAL A 49 -8.71 10.35 10.75
CA VAL A 49 -9.29 11.69 10.60
C VAL A 49 -9.95 12.15 11.91
N GLY A 50 -10.79 11.31 12.52
CA GLY A 50 -11.45 11.62 13.79
C GLY A 50 -10.46 11.83 14.93
N LEU A 51 -9.42 10.99 15.01
CA LEU A 51 -8.36 11.10 16.00
C LEU A 51 -7.55 12.40 15.83
N LEU A 52 -7.21 12.76 14.59
CA LEU A 52 -6.50 14.00 14.29
C LEU A 52 -7.36 15.22 14.64
N ALA A 53 -8.65 15.21 14.30
CA ALA A 53 -9.56 16.30 14.63
C ALA A 53 -9.72 16.46 16.16
N ALA A 54 -9.88 15.35 16.90
CA ALA A 54 -9.91 15.37 18.35
C ALA A 54 -8.61 15.95 18.94
N PHE A 55 -7.46 15.55 18.40
CA PHE A 55 -6.18 16.13 18.80
C PHE A 55 -6.11 17.64 18.55
N LEU A 56 -6.51 18.11 17.37
CA LEU A 56 -6.50 19.52 17.01
C LEU A 56 -7.47 20.35 17.87
N VAL A 57 -8.61 19.79 18.26
CA VAL A 57 -9.55 20.41 19.21
C VAL A 57 -8.89 20.55 20.58
N VAL A 58 -8.29 19.49 21.12
CA VAL A 58 -7.60 19.56 22.43
C VAL A 58 -6.43 20.56 22.37
N PHE A 59 -5.68 20.60 21.27
CA PHE A 59 -4.64 21.60 21.03
C PHE A 59 -5.21 23.02 20.99
N ALA A 60 -6.34 23.25 20.31
CA ALA A 60 -6.98 24.55 20.18
C ALA A 60 -7.42 25.15 21.52
N PHE A 61 -7.64 24.31 22.55
CA PHE A 61 -7.94 24.74 23.91
C PHE A 61 -6.73 24.65 24.87
N GLY A 62 -5.52 24.44 24.35
CA GLY A 62 -4.28 24.42 25.13
C GLY A 62 -4.04 23.14 25.95
N GLY A 63 -4.80 22.07 25.70
CA GLY A 63 -4.68 20.80 26.44
C GLY A 63 -3.49 19.93 26.04
N VAL A 64 -2.94 20.12 24.83
CA VAL A 64 -1.75 19.42 24.33
C VAL A 64 -0.85 20.37 23.54
N PRO A 65 0.47 20.15 23.50
CA PRO A 65 1.38 20.95 22.67
C PRO A 65 1.45 20.44 21.23
N LEU A 66 1.58 21.36 20.28
CA LEU A 66 1.92 21.07 18.87
C LEU A 66 3.31 21.64 18.56
N ALA A 67 4.11 20.96 17.74
CA ALA A 67 5.42 21.46 17.34
C ALA A 67 5.33 22.61 16.31
N ARG A 68 6.22 23.61 16.43
CA ARG A 68 6.42 24.60 15.37
C ARG A 68 7.21 23.98 14.22
N LEU A 69 6.51 23.72 13.11
CA LEU A 69 7.13 23.16 11.90
C LEU A 69 8.12 24.15 11.28
N GLY A 70 9.29 23.64 10.88
CA GLY A 70 10.25 24.39 10.06
C GLY A 70 9.85 24.42 8.58
N PRO A 71 10.69 25.02 7.71
CA PRO A 71 10.41 25.08 6.27
C PRO A 71 10.14 23.72 5.62
N SER A 72 10.97 22.71 5.91
CA SER A 72 10.78 21.35 5.38
C SER A 72 9.50 20.68 5.89
N GLY A 73 9.16 20.87 7.18
CA GLY A 73 7.92 20.37 7.76
C GLY A 73 6.66 21.04 7.15
N ARG A 74 6.73 22.34 6.86
CA ARG A 74 5.63 23.03 6.15
C ARG A 74 5.53 22.57 4.70
N ALA A 75 6.67 22.41 4.01
CA ALA A 75 6.70 21.94 2.64
C ALA A 75 6.04 20.56 2.49
N VAL A 76 6.32 19.62 3.40
CA VAL A 76 5.73 18.27 3.31
C VAL A 76 4.22 18.28 3.59
N VAL A 77 3.75 19.08 4.54
CA VAL A 77 2.32 19.24 4.82
C VAL A 77 1.61 19.90 3.64
N VAL A 78 2.17 20.96 3.08
CA VAL A 78 1.60 21.64 1.91
C VAL A 78 1.58 20.71 0.70
N ALA A 79 2.68 20.00 0.42
CA ALA A 79 2.72 19.04 -0.69
C ALA A 79 1.69 17.92 -0.53
N ALA A 80 1.54 17.36 0.68
CA ALA A 80 0.53 16.34 0.95
C ALA A 80 -0.90 16.87 0.72
N LEU A 81 -1.20 18.10 1.19
CA LEU A 81 -2.50 18.74 0.96
C LEU A 81 -2.73 19.03 -0.52
N LEU A 82 -1.72 19.48 -1.26
CA LEU A 82 -1.84 19.72 -2.70
C LEU A 82 -2.07 18.42 -3.48
N VAL A 83 -1.44 17.31 -3.09
CA VAL A 83 -1.72 15.99 -3.66
C VAL A 83 -3.20 15.62 -3.40
N VAL A 84 -3.70 15.77 -2.17
CA VAL A 84 -5.13 15.52 -1.84
C VAL A 84 -6.05 16.37 -2.72
N LEU A 85 -5.78 17.68 -2.82
CA LEU A 85 -6.60 18.61 -3.59
C LEU A 85 -6.58 18.30 -5.09
N TRP A 86 -5.41 17.95 -5.64
CA TRP A 86 -5.28 17.56 -7.04
C TRP A 86 -6.01 16.26 -7.33
N THR A 87 -5.83 15.23 -6.49
CA THR A 87 -6.59 13.98 -6.59
C THR A 87 -8.09 14.23 -6.59
N GLY A 88 -8.57 15.13 -5.72
CA GLY A 88 -9.99 15.52 -5.70
C GLY A 88 -10.41 16.28 -6.97
N ALA A 89 -9.57 17.17 -7.51
CA ALA A 89 -9.87 17.90 -8.73
C ALA A 89 -10.05 16.96 -9.94
N THR A 90 -9.32 15.84 -9.99
CA THR A 90 -9.41 14.88 -11.10
C THR A 90 -10.79 14.27 -11.30
N MET A 91 -11.67 14.29 -10.28
CA MET A 91 -13.07 13.85 -10.42
C MET A 91 -13.82 14.60 -11.52
N ALA A 92 -13.42 15.83 -11.86
CA ALA A 92 -14.12 16.67 -12.84
C ALA A 92 -13.94 16.21 -14.30
N TRP A 93 -12.88 15.45 -14.62
CA TRP A 93 -12.61 14.93 -15.96
C TRP A 93 -12.33 13.42 -15.98
N SER A 94 -12.47 12.75 -14.84
CA SER A 94 -12.18 11.34 -14.70
C SER A 94 -13.10 10.48 -15.56
N ILE A 95 -12.53 9.47 -16.21
CA ILE A 95 -13.30 8.48 -16.97
C ILE A 95 -14.15 7.56 -16.07
N VAL A 96 -13.80 7.46 -14.78
CA VAL A 96 -14.51 6.70 -13.74
C VAL A 96 -14.51 7.52 -12.44
N PRO A 97 -15.36 8.56 -12.37
CA PRO A 97 -15.27 9.60 -11.34
C PRO A 97 -15.57 9.11 -9.91
N ASP A 98 -16.35 8.04 -9.75
CA ASP A 98 -16.56 7.40 -8.45
C ASP A 98 -15.28 6.78 -7.89
N ARG A 99 -14.44 6.16 -8.73
CA ARG A 99 -13.11 5.67 -8.29
C ARG A 99 -12.13 6.79 -7.97
N SER A 100 -12.21 7.91 -8.69
CA SER A 100 -11.43 9.11 -8.33
C SER A 100 -11.86 9.69 -7.00
N TRP A 101 -13.14 9.61 -6.65
CA TRP A 101 -13.63 9.98 -5.32
C TRP A 101 -13.08 9.05 -4.22
N GLU A 102 -13.10 7.73 -4.44
CA GLU A 102 -12.51 6.78 -3.49
C GLU A 102 -11.00 6.98 -3.33
N THR A 103 -10.29 7.29 -4.42
CA THR A 103 -8.86 7.61 -4.41
C THR A 103 -8.57 8.92 -3.67
N PHE A 104 -9.42 9.94 -3.82
CA PHE A 104 -9.38 11.16 -3.01
C PHE A 104 -9.53 10.84 -1.52
N ASN A 105 -10.51 10.01 -1.15
CA ASN A 105 -10.75 9.62 0.24
C ASN A 105 -9.52 8.92 0.86
N ARG A 106 -8.94 7.95 0.14
CA ARG A 106 -7.71 7.26 0.57
C ARG A 106 -6.52 8.22 0.72
N THR A 107 -6.35 9.16 -0.22
CA THR A 107 -5.27 10.16 -0.18
C THR A 107 -5.45 11.13 1.00
N ALA A 108 -6.69 11.53 1.31
CA ALA A 108 -7.01 12.33 2.50
C ALA A 108 -6.69 11.57 3.80
N ALA A 109 -6.93 10.26 3.85
CA ALA A 109 -6.52 9.43 4.98
C ALA A 109 -4.99 9.43 5.18
N PHE A 110 -4.19 9.41 4.10
CA PHE A 110 -2.74 9.52 4.19
C PHE A 110 -2.29 10.85 4.81
N ALA A 111 -2.94 11.96 4.43
CA ALA A 111 -2.69 13.27 5.03
C ALA A 111 -3.07 13.30 6.53
N ALA A 112 -4.13 12.59 6.93
CA ALA A 112 -4.49 12.45 8.34
C ALA A 112 -3.40 11.70 9.14
N PHE A 113 -2.86 10.60 8.60
CA PHE A 113 -1.73 9.89 9.21
C PHE A 113 -0.46 10.75 9.31
N LEU A 114 -0.18 11.60 8.32
CA LEU A 114 0.90 12.59 8.39
C LEU A 114 0.67 13.56 9.56
N GLY A 115 -0.56 14.08 9.69
CA GLY A 115 -0.97 14.93 10.80
C GLY A 115 -0.84 14.27 12.16
N LEU A 116 -1.22 13.01 12.30
CA LEU A 116 -1.02 12.21 13.53
C LEU A 116 0.46 12.04 13.87
N GLY A 117 1.32 11.87 12.86
CA GLY A 117 2.77 11.89 13.05
C GLY A 117 3.27 13.22 13.61
N VAL A 118 2.80 14.34 13.05
CA VAL A 118 3.15 15.69 13.54
C VAL A 118 2.65 15.90 14.97
N ALA A 119 1.43 15.46 15.29
CA ALA A 119 0.85 15.50 16.63
C ALA A 119 1.70 14.71 17.63
N LEU A 120 2.03 13.46 17.30
CA LEU A 120 2.89 12.61 18.13
C LEU A 120 4.28 13.23 18.32
N GLY A 121 4.85 13.83 17.27
CA GLY A 121 6.13 14.53 17.36
C GLY A 121 6.08 15.79 18.25
N GLY A 122 4.95 16.52 18.23
CA GLY A 122 4.70 17.67 19.08
C GLY A 122 4.61 17.32 20.56
N VAL A 123 3.81 16.31 20.90
CA VAL A 123 3.64 15.86 22.29
C VAL A 123 4.87 15.11 22.80
N GLY A 124 5.56 14.36 21.93
CA GLY A 124 6.78 13.66 22.27
C GLY A 124 7.98 14.59 22.52
N GLY A 125 8.01 15.79 21.93
CA GLY A 125 9.04 16.80 22.17
C GLY A 125 10.46 16.25 22.00
N ARG A 126 11.22 16.18 23.12
CA ARG A 126 12.61 15.69 23.16
C ARG A 126 12.76 14.17 23.02
N ILE A 127 11.65 13.43 23.09
CA ILE A 127 11.66 11.96 22.99
C ILE A 127 10.88 11.45 21.77
N ALA A 128 10.47 12.36 20.89
CA ALA A 128 9.56 12.11 19.78
C ALA A 128 10.06 11.03 18.80
N ALA A 129 11.33 11.06 18.41
CA ALA A 129 11.86 10.07 17.46
C ALA A 129 11.91 8.68 18.11
N ARG A 130 12.27 8.60 19.39
CA ARG A 130 12.23 7.33 20.14
C ARG A 130 10.81 6.80 20.32
N LEU A 131 9.83 7.66 20.57
CA LEU A 131 8.43 7.26 20.67
C LEU A 131 7.89 6.74 19.33
N GLY A 132 8.16 7.45 18.22
CA GLY A 132 7.79 7.00 16.89
C GLY A 132 8.44 5.67 16.52
N ALA A 133 9.73 5.50 16.82
CA ALA A 133 10.45 4.24 16.58
C ALA A 133 9.89 3.10 17.44
N ALA A 134 9.60 3.34 18.72
CA ALA A 134 8.99 2.34 19.60
C ALA A 134 7.58 1.93 19.15
N LEU A 135 6.78 2.90 18.68
CA LEU A 135 5.46 2.63 18.11
C LEU A 135 5.58 1.73 16.87
N LEU A 136 6.48 2.05 15.94
CA LEU A 136 6.66 1.21 14.75
C LEU A 136 7.26 -0.16 15.06
N VAL A 137 8.16 -0.28 16.04
CA VAL A 137 8.63 -1.58 16.54
C VAL A 137 7.44 -2.44 16.98
N ALA A 138 6.51 -1.87 17.75
CA ALA A 138 5.34 -2.60 18.21
C ALA A 138 4.41 -2.98 17.05
N VAL A 139 4.09 -2.03 16.17
CA VAL A 139 3.20 -2.26 15.02
C VAL A 139 3.79 -3.31 14.08
N THR A 140 5.02 -3.12 13.60
CA THR A 140 5.65 -4.06 12.67
C THR A 140 5.90 -5.41 13.33
N GLY A 141 6.27 -5.44 14.62
CA GLY A 141 6.41 -6.69 15.37
C GLY A 141 5.11 -7.49 15.41
N ILE A 142 3.97 -6.87 15.73
CA ILE A 142 2.67 -7.54 15.75
C ILE A 142 2.29 -8.06 14.35
N VAL A 143 2.42 -7.21 13.33
CA VAL A 143 2.07 -7.57 11.94
C VAL A 143 2.91 -8.73 11.43
N LEU A 144 4.23 -8.69 11.64
CA LEU A 144 5.14 -9.72 11.12
C LEU A 144 5.05 -11.02 11.91
N VAL A 145 4.80 -10.95 13.23
CA VAL A 145 4.50 -12.15 14.03
C VAL A 145 3.20 -12.79 13.56
N TRP A 146 2.14 -12.01 13.32
CA TRP A 146 0.90 -12.53 12.75
C TRP A 146 1.13 -13.18 11.38
N ALA A 147 1.87 -12.50 10.51
CA ALA A 147 2.18 -13.01 9.18
C ALA A 147 2.90 -14.36 9.27
N VAL A 148 3.99 -14.47 10.02
CA VAL A 148 4.72 -15.74 10.20
C VAL A 148 3.84 -16.80 10.86
N LEU A 149 3.00 -16.43 11.83
CA LEU A 149 2.07 -17.35 12.49
C LEU A 149 1.02 -17.88 11.52
N SER A 150 0.56 -17.08 10.55
CA SER A 150 -0.39 -17.52 9.53
C SER A 150 0.15 -18.64 8.63
N LYS A 151 1.47 -18.74 8.54
CA LYS A 151 2.13 -19.85 7.85
C LYS A 151 2.15 -21.14 8.67
N ALA A 152 2.23 -21.02 10.00
CA ALA A 152 2.16 -22.16 10.90
C ALA A 152 0.72 -22.63 11.15
N ILE A 153 -0.25 -21.71 11.09
CA ILE A 153 -1.66 -21.95 11.37
C ILE A 153 -2.47 -21.49 10.15
N PRO A 154 -2.73 -22.37 9.15
CA PRO A 154 -3.41 -22.01 7.91
C PRO A 154 -4.80 -21.39 8.10
N ALA A 155 -5.47 -21.61 9.24
CA ALA A 155 -6.75 -20.99 9.56
C ALA A 155 -6.68 -19.46 9.69
N LEU A 156 -5.49 -18.89 9.93
CA LEU A 156 -5.27 -17.45 10.00
C LEU A 156 -5.02 -16.81 8.62
N ASP A 157 -4.86 -17.61 7.57
CA ASP A 157 -4.78 -17.17 6.17
C ASP A 157 -5.74 -18.02 5.31
N PRO A 158 -7.05 -17.72 5.35
CA PRO A 158 -8.05 -18.44 4.55
C PRO A 158 -7.78 -18.37 3.05
N GLY A 159 -7.05 -17.36 2.57
CA GLY A 159 -6.68 -17.23 1.16
C GLY A 159 -5.36 -17.92 0.79
N GLY A 160 -4.63 -18.46 1.75
CA GLY A 160 -3.30 -19.02 1.54
C GLY A 160 -3.26 -20.34 0.78
N GLU A 161 -4.42 -20.96 0.55
CA GLU A 161 -4.55 -22.13 -0.36
C GLU A 161 -4.38 -21.69 -1.82
N ARG A 162 -4.78 -20.45 -2.15
CA ARG A 162 -4.67 -19.88 -3.51
C ARG A 162 -3.31 -19.25 -3.78
N VAL A 163 -2.71 -18.64 -2.76
CA VAL A 163 -1.43 -17.93 -2.87
C VAL A 163 -0.54 -18.33 -1.70
N ALA A 164 0.55 -19.03 -1.95
CA ALA A 164 1.44 -19.53 -0.91
C ALA A 164 2.34 -18.45 -0.30
N ARG A 165 2.61 -17.38 -1.04
CA ARG A 165 3.47 -16.27 -0.58
C ARG A 165 2.85 -15.57 0.63
N LEU A 166 3.71 -15.24 1.60
CA LEU A 166 3.27 -14.56 2.82
C LEU A 166 2.70 -13.17 2.49
N ARG A 167 1.42 -12.96 2.82
CA ARG A 167 0.67 -11.73 2.46
C ARG A 167 -0.24 -11.20 3.57
N GLU A 168 -0.74 -12.07 4.46
CA GLU A 168 -1.57 -11.66 5.60
C GLU A 168 -0.73 -10.87 6.64
N PRO A 169 -1.34 -9.94 7.39
CA PRO A 169 -2.73 -9.46 7.31
C PRO A 169 -2.95 -8.40 6.22
N VAL A 170 -1.88 -7.97 5.55
CA VAL A 170 -1.90 -6.84 4.60
C VAL A 170 -2.63 -7.17 3.30
N GLY A 171 -2.76 -8.45 2.96
CA GLY A 171 -3.38 -8.93 1.73
C GLY A 171 -2.43 -8.93 0.51
N TYR A 172 -1.22 -8.36 0.64
CA TYR A 172 -0.24 -8.27 -0.44
C TYR A 172 1.21 -8.44 0.02
N TRP A 173 1.92 -9.35 -0.64
CA TRP A 173 3.27 -9.79 -0.25
C TRP A 173 4.34 -8.70 -0.36
N ASN A 174 4.26 -7.77 -1.34
CA ASN A 174 5.31 -6.75 -1.51
C ASN A 174 5.12 -5.62 -0.48
N ALA A 175 3.87 -5.29 -0.15
CA ALA A 175 3.57 -4.37 0.95
C ALA A 175 4.01 -4.97 2.31
N LEU A 176 3.80 -6.28 2.52
CA LEU A 176 4.32 -6.96 3.72
C LEU A 176 5.85 -7.00 3.76
N ALA A 177 6.51 -7.24 2.61
CA ALA A 177 7.96 -7.19 2.50
C ALA A 177 8.52 -5.82 2.88
N LEU A 178 7.90 -4.74 2.42
CA LEU A 178 8.23 -3.37 2.83
C LEU A 178 8.10 -3.17 4.36
N LEU A 179 7.07 -3.73 5.01
CA LEU A 179 6.95 -3.66 6.48
C LEU A 179 8.08 -4.42 7.19
N ALA A 180 8.54 -5.54 6.61
CA ALA A 180 9.73 -6.24 7.08
C ALA A 180 11.01 -5.41 6.88
N ASP A 181 11.16 -4.74 5.72
CA ASP A 181 12.26 -3.82 5.42
C ASP A 181 12.32 -2.66 6.41
N ILE A 182 11.15 -2.16 6.84
CA ILE A 182 11.04 -1.12 7.89
C ILE A 182 11.43 -1.68 9.26
N ALA A 183 11.04 -2.92 9.58
CA ALA A 183 11.29 -3.55 10.87
C ALA A 183 12.77 -3.85 11.12
N ILE A 184 13.55 -4.19 10.08
CA ILE A 184 14.99 -4.50 10.20
C ILE A 184 15.79 -3.35 10.85
N PRO A 185 15.84 -2.11 10.31
CA PRO A 185 16.59 -1.01 10.91
C PRO A 185 16.06 -0.62 12.29
N LEU A 186 14.75 -0.77 12.55
CA LEU A 186 14.16 -0.57 13.87
C LEU A 186 14.64 -1.62 14.89
N ALA A 187 14.77 -2.88 14.45
CA ALA A 187 15.31 -3.96 15.24
C ALA A 187 16.79 -3.72 15.60
N LEU A 188 17.58 -3.25 14.62
CA LEU A 188 18.97 -2.85 14.84
C LEU A 188 19.09 -1.69 15.82
N TRP A 189 18.23 -0.67 15.70
CA TRP A 189 18.17 0.41 16.67
C TRP A 189 17.83 -0.10 18.08
N LEU A 190 16.84 -0.98 18.20
CA LEU A 190 16.40 -1.48 19.50
C LEU A 190 17.50 -2.33 20.18
N GLY A 191 18.19 -3.18 19.42
CA GLY A 191 19.12 -4.16 19.97
C GLY A 191 20.61 -3.85 19.92
N ALA A 192 21.04 -2.90 19.07
CA ALA A 192 22.46 -2.51 18.95
C ALA A 192 22.80 -1.20 19.66
N THR A 193 21.81 -0.37 20.02
CA THR A 193 22.06 0.92 20.68
C THR A 193 22.72 0.72 22.05
N ARG A 194 23.82 1.44 22.31
CA ARG A 194 24.55 1.40 23.59
C ARG A 194 23.66 1.78 24.77
N GLY A 195 23.87 1.11 25.90
CA GLY A 195 23.14 1.34 27.15
C GLY A 195 21.76 0.67 27.22
N ARG A 196 21.39 -0.16 26.23
CA ARG A 196 20.20 -1.01 26.30
C ARG A 196 20.49 -2.28 27.10
N GLY A 197 19.60 -2.62 28.04
CA GLY A 197 19.66 -3.86 28.80
C GLY A 197 19.36 -5.09 27.94
N VAL A 198 19.71 -6.27 28.45
CA VAL A 198 19.52 -7.57 27.75
C VAL A 198 18.11 -7.76 27.18
N PRO A 199 17.00 -7.44 27.88
CA PRO A 199 15.66 -7.65 27.33
C PRO A 199 15.38 -6.86 26.05
N MET A 200 15.82 -5.60 26.00
CA MET A 200 15.64 -4.76 24.80
C MET A 200 16.49 -5.26 23.64
N ARG A 201 17.69 -5.79 23.96
CA ARG A 201 18.56 -6.40 22.95
C ARG A 201 17.95 -7.67 22.38
N ALA A 202 17.43 -8.54 23.24
CA ALA A 202 16.72 -9.74 22.83
C ALA A 202 15.48 -9.40 21.98
N LEU A 203 14.69 -8.39 22.37
CA LEU A 203 13.55 -7.94 21.60
C LEU A 203 13.95 -7.42 20.21
N GLY A 204 15.04 -6.65 20.11
CA GLY A 204 15.62 -6.24 18.83
C GLY A 204 16.06 -7.45 17.99
N GLY A 205 16.73 -8.42 18.60
CA GLY A 205 17.14 -9.65 17.91
C GLY A 205 15.95 -10.46 17.39
N LEU A 206 14.89 -10.60 18.18
CA LEU A 206 13.66 -11.30 17.81
C LEU A 206 12.91 -10.57 16.68
N LEU A 207 12.83 -9.24 16.73
CA LEU A 207 12.22 -8.46 15.65
C LEU A 207 13.01 -8.63 14.34
N ALA A 208 14.34 -8.59 14.38
CA ALA A 208 15.18 -8.82 13.20
C ALA A 208 15.00 -10.25 12.66
N TYR A 209 14.87 -11.24 13.53
CA TYR A 209 14.63 -12.64 13.17
C TYR A 209 13.29 -12.81 12.45
N VAL A 210 12.20 -12.34 13.06
CA VAL A 210 10.85 -12.44 12.47
C VAL A 210 10.74 -11.62 11.19
N ALA A 211 11.32 -10.41 11.14
CA ALA A 211 11.34 -9.60 9.93
C ALA A 211 12.09 -10.27 8.78
N THR A 212 13.26 -10.85 9.05
CA THR A 212 14.03 -11.58 8.02
C THR A 212 13.27 -12.80 7.53
N LEU A 213 12.68 -13.58 8.45
CA LEU A 213 11.90 -14.77 8.11
C LEU A 213 10.67 -14.42 7.28
N ALA A 214 9.91 -13.39 7.70
CA ALA A 214 8.76 -12.90 6.96
C ALA A 214 9.15 -12.40 5.57
N LEU A 215 10.22 -11.60 5.47
CA LEU A 215 10.74 -11.07 4.21
C LEU A 215 11.04 -12.20 3.21
N LEU A 216 11.75 -13.25 3.63
CA LEU A 216 12.07 -14.39 2.77
C LEU A 216 10.80 -15.12 2.32
N LEU A 217 9.83 -15.32 3.21
CA LEU A 217 8.56 -16.01 2.91
C LEU A 217 7.56 -15.16 2.11
N THR A 218 7.76 -13.84 2.00
CA THR A 218 7.03 -13.04 1.00
C THR A 218 7.48 -13.38 -0.42
N ILE A 219 8.65 -14.00 -0.58
CA ILE A 219 9.31 -14.30 -1.85
C ILE A 219 9.42 -13.02 -2.72
N SER A 220 9.56 -11.84 -2.09
CA SER A 220 9.63 -10.55 -2.77
C SER A 220 11.07 -10.21 -3.16
N ARG A 221 11.35 -10.17 -4.47
CA ARG A 221 12.65 -9.74 -5.02
C ARG A 221 12.99 -8.30 -4.65
N ALA A 222 12.02 -7.40 -4.86
CA ALA A 222 12.17 -5.99 -4.50
C ALA A 222 12.43 -5.85 -3.00
N GLY A 223 11.70 -6.58 -2.15
CA GLY A 223 11.94 -6.62 -0.70
C GLY A 223 13.37 -7.00 -0.35
N VAL A 224 13.93 -8.08 -0.90
CA VAL A 224 15.32 -8.48 -0.61
C VAL A 224 16.33 -7.39 -0.99
N VAL A 225 16.18 -6.77 -2.16
CA VAL A 225 17.06 -5.68 -2.60
C VAL A 225 16.94 -4.46 -1.68
N VAL A 226 15.71 -4.12 -1.29
CA VAL A 226 15.45 -2.98 -0.39
C VAL A 226 15.99 -3.25 1.02
N ALA A 227 15.83 -4.46 1.56
CA ALA A 227 16.42 -4.88 2.83
C ALA A 227 17.94 -4.68 2.85
N ILE A 228 18.64 -5.08 1.78
CA ILE A 228 20.08 -4.85 1.62
C ILE A 228 20.38 -3.35 1.63
N GLY A 229 19.60 -2.55 0.90
CA GLY A 229 19.72 -1.09 0.84
C GLY A 229 19.55 -0.41 2.21
N VAL A 230 18.53 -0.77 2.99
CA VAL A 230 18.30 -0.18 4.32
C VAL A 230 19.31 -0.64 5.36
N VAL A 231 19.81 -1.88 5.27
CA VAL A 231 20.92 -2.35 6.10
C VAL A 231 22.20 -1.59 5.75
N ALA A 232 22.49 -1.40 4.46
CA ALA A 232 23.63 -0.59 4.03
C ALA A 232 23.51 0.85 4.55
N LEU A 233 22.33 1.48 4.44
CA LEU A 233 22.05 2.80 4.99
C LEU A 233 22.32 2.84 6.50
N TRP A 234 21.83 1.85 7.26
CA TRP A 234 22.10 1.74 8.69
C TRP A 234 23.60 1.65 8.98
N LEU A 235 24.32 0.76 8.29
CA LEU A 235 25.75 0.56 8.48
C LEU A 235 26.59 1.76 8.03
N LEU A 236 26.11 2.59 7.08
CA LEU A 236 26.80 3.79 6.66
C LEU A 236 26.65 4.92 7.69
N VAL A 237 25.44 5.10 8.24
CA VAL A 237 25.08 6.29 9.03
C VAL A 237 25.16 6.07 10.55
N SER A 238 24.94 4.84 11.03
CA SER A 238 24.94 4.53 12.47
C SER A 238 26.34 4.49 13.08
N SER A 239 26.48 4.85 14.36
CA SER A 239 27.74 4.69 15.11
C SER A 239 27.94 3.26 15.62
N GLU A 240 26.88 2.44 15.65
CA GLU A 240 26.86 1.08 16.22
C GLU A 240 26.89 0.02 15.11
N LYS A 241 27.75 0.21 14.12
CA LYS A 241 27.83 -0.61 12.89
C LYS A 241 28.19 -2.06 13.18
N VAL A 242 29.15 -2.28 14.08
CA VAL A 242 29.63 -3.63 14.44
C VAL A 242 28.58 -4.36 15.25
N GLU A 243 28.03 -3.70 16.28
CA GLU A 243 27.00 -4.25 17.14
C GLU A 243 25.71 -4.56 16.35
N GLY A 244 25.34 -3.68 15.42
CA GLY A 244 24.23 -3.87 14.51
C GLY A 244 24.47 -5.02 13.55
N GLY A 245 25.65 -5.12 12.94
CA GLY A 245 25.99 -6.23 12.04
C GLY A 245 26.03 -7.59 12.75
N LEU A 246 26.56 -7.65 13.98
CA LEU A 246 26.55 -8.86 14.79
C LEU A 246 25.13 -9.27 15.19
N LEU A 247 24.30 -8.32 15.61
CA LEU A 247 22.89 -8.58 15.92
C LEU A 247 22.16 -9.11 14.68
N LEU A 248 22.37 -8.46 13.52
CA LEU A 248 21.79 -8.89 12.26
C LEU A 248 22.23 -10.31 11.92
N ALA A 249 23.52 -10.64 12.03
CA ALA A 249 24.01 -11.99 11.74
C ALA A 249 23.40 -13.04 12.67
N VAL A 250 23.36 -12.77 13.98
CA VAL A 250 22.79 -13.67 15.00
C VAL A 250 21.29 -13.91 14.76
N SER A 251 20.57 -12.92 14.25
CA SER A 251 19.13 -13.02 13.97
C SER A 251 18.80 -13.55 12.57
N ALA A 252 19.49 -13.08 11.53
CA ALA A 252 19.19 -13.40 10.14
C ALA A 252 19.62 -14.82 9.77
N LEU A 253 20.71 -15.36 10.33
CA LEU A 253 21.18 -16.70 10.01
C LEU A 253 20.19 -17.80 10.46
N PRO A 254 19.67 -17.81 11.72
CA PRO A 254 18.60 -18.72 12.08
C PRO A 254 17.33 -18.52 11.24
N ALA A 255 16.96 -17.28 10.93
CA ALA A 255 15.79 -17.00 10.09
C ALA A 255 15.94 -17.58 8.69
N ALA A 256 17.11 -17.41 8.08
CA ALA A 256 17.44 -17.96 6.76
C ALA A 256 17.47 -19.49 6.78
N ALA A 257 17.93 -20.12 7.87
CA ALA A 257 17.89 -21.58 8.00
C ALA A 257 16.44 -22.11 8.06
N VAL A 258 15.56 -21.45 8.83
CA VAL A 258 14.13 -21.80 8.90
C VAL A 258 13.43 -21.56 7.55
N ALA A 259 13.70 -20.43 6.90
CA ALA A 259 13.16 -20.13 5.56
C ALA A 259 13.66 -21.13 4.52
N GLY A 260 14.95 -21.46 4.53
CA GLY A 260 15.55 -22.45 3.64
C GLY A 260 14.95 -23.84 3.82
N TRP A 261 14.65 -24.24 5.06
CA TRP A 261 13.88 -25.46 5.30
C TRP A 261 12.46 -25.34 4.73
N ALA A 262 11.76 -24.23 4.95
CA ALA A 262 10.41 -24.01 4.41
C ALA A 262 10.38 -24.05 2.88
N PHE A 263 11.43 -23.56 2.22
CA PHE A 263 11.55 -23.59 0.75
C PHE A 263 11.70 -25.00 0.17
N THR A 264 12.02 -26.01 0.99
CA THR A 264 12.01 -27.42 0.57
C THR A 264 10.66 -28.10 0.72
N ARG A 265 9.62 -27.35 1.13
CA ARG A 265 8.26 -27.83 1.39
C ARG A 265 7.27 -27.20 0.41
N PRO A 266 6.86 -27.90 -0.66
CA PRO A 266 5.88 -27.39 -1.63
C PRO A 266 4.62 -26.83 -0.97
N ALA A 267 4.09 -27.51 0.07
CA ALA A 267 2.92 -27.05 0.81
C ALA A 267 3.08 -25.66 1.45
N LEU A 268 4.32 -25.22 1.70
CA LEU A 268 4.61 -23.92 2.26
C LEU A 268 5.00 -22.88 1.21
N VAL A 269 5.22 -23.20 -0.05
CA VAL A 269 5.75 -22.20 -1.01
C VAL A 269 5.14 -22.25 -2.40
N GLU A 270 4.34 -23.25 -2.71
CA GLU A 270 3.67 -23.40 -4.00
C GLU A 270 2.16 -23.16 -3.87
N ASP A 271 1.61 -22.45 -4.85
CA ASP A 271 0.18 -22.13 -4.93
C ASP A 271 -0.64 -23.42 -5.15
N GLY A 272 -1.85 -23.47 -4.60
CA GLY A 272 -2.77 -24.61 -4.82
C GLY A 272 -2.48 -25.86 -3.99
N ALA A 273 -1.55 -25.80 -3.02
CA ALA A 273 -1.26 -26.94 -2.15
C ALA A 273 -2.45 -27.34 -1.25
N GLU A 274 -2.60 -28.65 -1.00
CA GLU A 274 -3.69 -29.19 -0.20
C GLU A 274 -3.63 -28.69 1.25
N ARG A 275 -4.79 -28.33 1.80
CA ARG A 275 -4.90 -27.79 3.16
C ARG A 275 -4.31 -28.73 4.23
N ALA A 276 -4.47 -30.05 4.09
CA ALA A 276 -3.94 -31.03 5.04
C ALA A 276 -2.41 -30.95 5.14
N ASP A 277 -1.72 -30.87 4.00
CA ASP A 277 -0.26 -30.75 3.94
C ASP A 277 0.21 -29.41 4.50
N ARG A 278 -0.51 -28.32 4.21
CA ARG A 278 -0.24 -27.00 4.79
C ARG A 278 -0.31 -27.01 6.32
N VAL A 279 -1.25 -27.76 6.89
CA VAL A 279 -1.37 -27.90 8.35
C VAL A 279 -0.20 -28.71 8.93
N ALA A 280 0.16 -29.82 8.28
CA ALA A 280 1.25 -30.68 8.73
C ALA A 280 2.61 -29.97 8.67
N ASP A 281 2.99 -29.43 7.50
CA ASP A 281 4.24 -28.70 7.33
C ASP A 281 4.24 -27.37 8.10
N GLY A 282 3.07 -26.73 8.23
CA GLY A 282 2.89 -25.51 9.03
C GLY A 282 3.18 -25.73 10.52
N ALA A 283 2.76 -26.87 11.08
CA ALA A 283 3.06 -27.19 12.48
C ALA A 283 4.58 -27.32 12.72
N VAL A 284 5.28 -28.03 11.82
CA VAL A 284 6.75 -28.17 11.90
C VAL A 284 7.43 -26.82 11.69
N PHE A 285 6.97 -26.03 10.73
CA PHE A 285 7.44 -24.66 10.51
C PHE A 285 7.31 -23.80 11.78
N GLY A 286 6.18 -23.89 12.48
CA GLY A 286 5.93 -23.18 13.75
C GLY A 286 6.92 -23.57 14.84
N VAL A 287 7.20 -24.87 15.00
CA VAL A 287 8.19 -25.38 15.96
C VAL A 287 9.60 -24.87 15.62
N LEU A 288 10.02 -24.99 14.37
CA LEU A 288 11.34 -24.50 13.93
C LEU A 288 11.48 -22.99 14.10
N THR A 289 10.40 -22.25 13.80
CA THR A 289 10.34 -20.81 14.02
C THR A 289 10.53 -20.44 15.49
N PHE A 290 9.86 -21.16 16.40
CA PHE A 290 9.98 -20.96 17.84
C PHE A 290 11.38 -21.32 18.37
N VAL A 291 11.95 -22.45 17.92
CA VAL A 291 13.31 -22.86 18.28
C VAL A 291 14.33 -21.83 17.81
N GLY A 292 14.21 -21.32 16.57
CA GLY A 292 15.05 -20.26 16.06
C GLY A 292 14.94 -18.97 16.89
N ALA A 293 13.73 -18.59 17.31
CA ALA A 293 13.53 -17.44 18.20
C ALA A 293 14.22 -17.63 19.56
N CYS A 294 14.09 -18.80 20.19
CA CYS A 294 14.78 -19.15 21.43
C CYS A 294 16.30 -19.09 21.29
N LEU A 295 16.83 -19.62 20.18
CA LEU A 295 18.26 -19.58 19.85
C LEU A 295 18.75 -18.12 19.73
N VAL A 296 18.03 -17.28 18.99
CA VAL A 296 18.36 -15.85 18.84
C VAL A 296 18.36 -15.15 20.21
N ALA A 297 17.32 -15.34 21.02
CA ALA A 297 17.24 -14.75 22.35
C ALA A 297 18.42 -15.18 23.24
N ALA A 298 18.78 -16.46 23.22
CA ALA A 298 19.92 -17.00 23.97
C ALA A 298 21.25 -16.43 23.48
N LEU A 299 21.50 -16.42 22.17
CA LEU A 299 22.74 -15.89 21.57
C LEU A 299 22.90 -14.39 21.84
N VAL A 300 21.82 -13.62 21.74
CA VAL A 300 21.84 -12.18 22.06
C VAL A 300 22.07 -11.96 23.55
N ALA A 301 21.46 -12.74 24.43
CA ALA A 301 21.70 -12.65 25.88
C ALA A 301 23.15 -13.00 26.25
N LEU A 302 23.72 -14.03 25.62
CA LEU A 302 25.12 -14.42 25.80
C LEU A 302 26.08 -13.35 25.27
N GLY A 303 25.81 -12.85 24.06
CA GLY A 303 26.58 -11.76 23.45
C GLY A 303 26.50 -10.47 24.26
N ALA A 304 25.37 -10.21 24.91
CA ALA A 304 25.21 -9.02 25.75
C ALA A 304 26.01 -9.04 27.05
N ARG A 305 26.41 -10.22 27.53
CA ARG A 305 27.29 -10.38 28.69
C ARG A 305 28.76 -10.26 28.34
N ARG A 306 29.12 -10.37 27.06
CA ARG A 306 30.51 -10.26 26.59
C ARG A 306 30.79 -8.84 26.10
N GLY A 307 31.68 -8.13 26.78
CA GLY A 307 32.23 -6.88 26.27
C GLY A 307 33.25 -7.17 25.17
N PHE A 308 33.19 -6.41 24.07
CA PHE A 308 34.24 -6.45 23.06
C PHE A 308 35.34 -5.46 23.41
N ASP A 309 36.60 -5.92 23.41
CA ASP A 309 37.73 -5.01 23.42
C ASP A 309 37.88 -4.30 22.05
N GLY A 310 38.69 -3.24 22.00
CA GLY A 310 38.87 -2.44 20.78
C GLY A 310 39.46 -3.21 19.59
N ARG A 311 40.21 -4.29 19.84
CA ARG A 311 40.82 -5.12 18.80
C ARG A 311 39.80 -6.09 18.21
N GLN A 312 39.04 -6.77 19.06
CA GLN A 312 37.94 -7.66 18.69
C GLN A 312 36.88 -6.91 17.89
N ARG A 313 36.54 -5.68 18.29
CA ARG A 313 35.59 -4.85 17.55
C ARG A 313 36.07 -4.50 16.13
N ARG A 314 37.38 -4.21 15.97
CA ARG A 314 37.98 -3.97 14.65
C ARG A 314 38.02 -5.23 13.78
N LEU A 315 38.35 -6.38 14.37
CA LEU A 315 38.36 -7.67 13.66
C LEU A 315 36.96 -8.08 13.22
N ALA A 316 35.97 -7.99 14.11
CA ALA A 316 34.57 -8.24 13.79
C ALA A 316 34.05 -7.28 12.71
N GLY A 317 34.40 -5.99 12.80
CA GLY A 317 34.08 -5.01 11.76
C GLY A 317 34.68 -5.36 10.39
N ARG A 318 35.95 -5.77 10.34
CA ARG A 318 36.60 -6.24 9.10
C ARG A 318 35.97 -7.52 8.57
N GLY A 319 35.65 -8.47 9.43
CA GLY A 319 34.98 -9.71 9.06
C GLY A 319 33.58 -9.46 8.49
N LEU A 320 32.79 -8.59 9.13
CA LEU A 320 31.47 -8.17 8.62
C LEU A 320 31.58 -7.44 7.29
N LEU A 321 32.57 -6.55 7.13
CA LEU A 321 32.82 -5.86 5.87
C LEU A 321 33.20 -6.84 4.76
N ALA A 322 34.10 -7.78 5.04
CA ALA A 322 34.51 -8.81 4.10
C ALA A 322 33.33 -9.71 3.72
N ALA A 323 32.53 -10.15 4.69
CA ALA A 323 31.32 -10.94 4.43
C ALA A 323 30.31 -10.17 3.58
N ALA A 324 30.05 -8.90 3.89
CA ALA A 324 29.17 -8.04 3.10
C ALA A 324 29.71 -7.85 1.67
N ALA A 325 31.01 -7.60 1.52
CA ALA A 325 31.65 -7.49 0.20
C ALA A 325 31.54 -8.78 -0.60
N VAL A 326 31.75 -9.94 0.03
CA VAL A 326 31.59 -11.26 -0.61
C VAL A 326 30.14 -11.46 -1.05
N ILE A 327 29.15 -11.13 -0.21
CA ILE A 327 27.72 -11.24 -0.57
C ILE A 327 27.39 -10.34 -1.76
N VAL A 328 27.86 -9.09 -1.75
CA VAL A 328 27.64 -8.14 -2.85
C VAL A 328 28.30 -8.64 -4.14
N VAL A 329 29.56 -9.08 -4.07
CA VAL A 329 30.28 -9.62 -5.24
C VAL A 329 29.62 -10.89 -5.75
N ALA A 330 29.25 -11.82 -4.87
CA ALA A 330 28.54 -13.03 -5.26
C ALA A 330 27.18 -12.70 -5.91
N GLY A 331 26.43 -11.74 -5.37
CA GLY A 331 25.19 -11.26 -5.97
C GLY A 331 25.42 -10.65 -7.36
N LEU A 332 26.42 -9.78 -7.51
CA LEU A 332 26.77 -9.17 -8.80
C LEU A 332 27.21 -10.23 -9.82
N VAL A 333 28.03 -11.20 -9.41
CA VAL A 333 28.46 -12.30 -10.26
C VAL A 333 27.26 -13.15 -10.69
N SER A 334 26.37 -13.52 -9.75
CA SER A 334 25.14 -14.26 -10.08
C SER A 334 24.26 -13.50 -11.06
N VAL A 335 24.14 -12.17 -10.91
CA VAL A 335 23.41 -11.32 -11.86
C VAL A 335 24.09 -11.33 -13.23
N VAL A 336 25.40 -11.11 -13.31
CA VAL A 336 26.13 -11.13 -14.59
C VAL A 336 26.05 -12.50 -15.27
N VAL A 337 26.17 -13.60 -14.52
CA VAL A 337 26.03 -14.96 -15.05
C VAL A 337 24.60 -15.23 -15.53
N ALA A 338 23.59 -14.76 -14.80
CA ALA A 338 22.19 -14.94 -15.17
C ALA A 338 21.76 -14.07 -16.37
N ILE A 339 22.31 -12.86 -16.51
CA ILE A 339 22.02 -11.92 -17.62
C ILE A 339 22.85 -12.26 -18.87
N GLY A 340 24.06 -12.79 -18.71
CA GLY A 340 25.02 -12.91 -19.80
C GLY A 340 25.49 -11.52 -20.26
N ASN A 341 24.84 -10.96 -21.29
CA ASN A 341 25.12 -9.62 -21.81
C ASN A 341 23.93 -8.67 -21.49
N PRO A 342 24.15 -7.60 -20.70
CA PRO A 342 23.09 -6.70 -20.26
C PRO A 342 22.45 -5.89 -21.38
N VAL A 343 23.18 -5.62 -22.48
CA VAL A 343 22.61 -4.91 -23.62
C VAL A 343 21.62 -5.81 -24.36
N THR A 344 21.99 -7.06 -24.62
CA THR A 344 21.09 -8.01 -25.29
C THR A 344 19.92 -8.41 -24.40
N TRP A 345 20.10 -8.48 -23.07
CA TRP A 345 18.99 -8.73 -22.14
C TRP A 345 17.98 -7.57 -22.13
N VAL A 346 18.46 -6.31 -22.13
CA VAL A 346 17.57 -5.15 -22.29
C VAL A 346 16.89 -5.22 -23.65
N ASP A 347 17.62 -5.51 -24.73
CA ASP A 347 17.02 -5.64 -26.06
C ASP A 347 16.02 -6.79 -26.12
N GLU A 348 16.22 -7.91 -25.42
CA GLU A 348 15.26 -9.02 -25.37
C GLU A 348 14.03 -8.72 -24.50
N GLU A 349 14.17 -7.99 -23.40
CA GLU A 349 13.03 -7.58 -22.55
C GLU A 349 12.28 -6.38 -23.15
N VAL A 350 12.94 -5.56 -23.98
CA VAL A 350 12.36 -4.42 -24.69
C VAL A 350 11.78 -4.82 -26.05
N ALA A 351 12.50 -5.61 -26.85
CA ALA A 351 12.07 -6.08 -28.18
C ALA A 351 11.22 -7.34 -28.11
N GLY A 352 11.45 -8.19 -27.10
CA GLY A 352 10.46 -9.18 -26.68
C GLY A 352 9.40 -8.44 -25.90
N SER A 353 8.23 -8.24 -26.52
CA SER A 353 6.99 -7.82 -25.87
C SER A 353 6.50 -8.84 -24.81
N SER A 354 7.41 -9.52 -24.11
CA SER A 354 7.10 -10.63 -23.24
C SER A 354 6.47 -10.09 -21.98
N CYS A 355 5.15 -9.93 -22.04
CA CYS A 355 4.27 -9.87 -20.89
C CYS A 355 4.28 -11.25 -20.19
N SER A 356 5.48 -11.69 -19.79
CA SER A 356 5.80 -12.98 -19.23
C SER A 356 5.64 -12.94 -17.73
N GLU A 357 4.99 -13.98 -17.22
CA GLU A 357 4.78 -14.18 -15.80
C GLU A 357 5.86 -15.11 -15.23
N VAL A 358 6.29 -14.80 -14.02
CA VAL A 358 7.19 -15.62 -13.22
C VAL A 358 6.38 -16.33 -12.16
N VAL A 359 6.53 -17.65 -12.10
CA VAL A 359 5.86 -18.53 -11.12
C VAL A 359 6.09 -18.04 -9.68
N ASN A 360 5.10 -18.23 -8.82
CA ASN A 360 5.08 -17.75 -7.44
C ASN A 360 5.84 -18.65 -6.43
N ASP A 361 6.87 -19.37 -6.87
CA ASP A 361 7.68 -20.26 -6.03
C ASP A 361 9.07 -19.64 -5.69
N PRO A 362 9.89 -20.25 -4.81
CA PRO A 362 11.17 -19.68 -4.39
C PRO A 362 12.21 -19.47 -5.51
N SER A 363 12.12 -20.20 -6.64
CA SER A 363 13.05 -20.05 -7.77
C SER A 363 13.03 -18.64 -8.36
N ARG A 364 11.89 -17.93 -8.21
CA ARG A 364 11.74 -16.55 -8.66
C ARG A 364 12.73 -15.59 -8.02
N LEU A 365 13.26 -15.88 -6.82
CA LEU A 365 14.28 -15.03 -6.18
C LEU A 365 15.58 -14.96 -6.99
N GLY A 366 15.85 -15.96 -7.84
CA GLY A 366 16.97 -15.97 -8.79
C GLY A 366 16.63 -15.43 -10.18
N SER A 367 15.36 -15.08 -10.44
CA SER A 367 14.91 -14.58 -11.75
C SER A 367 15.05 -13.06 -11.86
N LEU A 368 15.46 -12.58 -13.03
CA LEU A 368 15.61 -11.16 -13.35
C LEU A 368 14.46 -10.59 -14.20
N ASN A 369 13.52 -11.44 -14.61
CA ASN A 369 12.39 -11.05 -15.44
C ASN A 369 11.46 -10.05 -14.73
N LEU A 370 10.93 -9.06 -15.44
CA LEU A 370 10.16 -7.98 -14.83
C LEU A 370 8.76 -8.40 -14.34
N ASN A 371 8.30 -9.62 -14.66
CA ASN A 371 7.03 -10.21 -14.26
C ASN A 371 5.84 -9.35 -14.68
N ASN A 372 5.59 -9.28 -15.99
CA ASN A 372 4.53 -8.48 -16.65
C ASN A 372 4.63 -6.96 -16.52
N ARG A 373 5.48 -6.43 -15.61
CA ARG A 373 5.56 -4.99 -15.32
C ARG A 373 5.87 -4.13 -16.53
N TRP A 374 6.74 -4.59 -17.44
CA TRP A 374 7.05 -3.83 -18.65
C TRP A 374 5.80 -3.54 -19.49
N CYS A 375 4.90 -4.52 -19.63
CA CYS A 375 3.64 -4.33 -20.33
C CYS A 375 2.72 -3.35 -19.60
N TRP A 376 2.62 -3.45 -18.27
CA TRP A 376 1.80 -2.52 -17.49
C TRP A 376 2.36 -1.09 -17.47
N TRP A 377 3.68 -0.94 -17.57
CA TRP A 377 4.33 0.36 -17.69
C TRP A 377 4.08 1.00 -19.05
N ASN A 378 4.11 0.22 -20.13
CA ASN A 378 3.71 0.69 -21.47
C ASN A 378 2.22 1.04 -21.51
N GLU A 379 1.35 0.18 -20.96
CA GLU A 379 -0.09 0.49 -20.85
C GLU A 379 -0.33 1.80 -20.07
N ALA A 380 0.39 2.05 -18.97
CA ALA A 380 0.29 3.31 -18.23
C ALA A 380 0.77 4.51 -19.04
N TRP A 381 1.83 4.33 -19.82
CA TRP A 381 2.31 5.36 -20.73
C TRP A 381 1.29 5.66 -21.83
N ASP A 382 0.67 4.64 -22.42
CA ASP A 382 -0.36 4.79 -23.46
C ASP A 382 -1.62 5.46 -22.90
N VAL A 383 -2.04 5.09 -21.68
CA VAL A 383 -3.11 5.79 -20.96
C VAL A 383 -2.78 7.27 -20.77
N PHE A 384 -1.57 7.60 -20.32
CA PHE A 384 -1.15 8.99 -20.19
C PHE A 384 -1.10 9.71 -21.55
N ALA A 385 -0.58 9.07 -22.59
CA ALA A 385 -0.45 9.66 -23.91
C ALA A 385 -1.81 10.05 -24.51
N GLU A 386 -2.83 9.21 -24.30
CA GLU A 386 -4.21 9.48 -24.73
C GLU A 386 -4.86 10.63 -23.93
N HIS A 387 -4.56 10.74 -22.63
CA HIS A 387 -5.18 11.70 -21.71
C HIS A 387 -4.24 12.86 -21.31
N SER A 388 -3.20 13.13 -22.10
CA SER A 388 -2.21 14.14 -21.78
C SER A 388 -2.78 15.56 -21.99
N PRO A 389 -2.46 16.53 -21.11
CA PRO A 389 -1.54 16.47 -19.97
C PRO A 389 -2.16 16.12 -18.60
N GLU A 390 -3.49 16.05 -18.48
CA GLU A 390 -4.20 15.94 -17.19
C GLU A 390 -4.29 14.52 -16.60
N GLY A 391 -4.13 13.48 -17.43
CA GLY A 391 -4.35 12.08 -17.04
C GLY A 391 -5.82 11.68 -17.05
N ALA A 392 -6.10 10.38 -16.96
CA ALA A 392 -7.43 9.80 -17.13
C ALA A 392 -8.37 9.95 -15.91
N GLY A 393 -7.89 10.51 -14.81
CA GLY A 393 -8.57 10.56 -13.51
C GLY A 393 -7.88 9.70 -12.46
N ALA A 394 -7.91 10.12 -11.19
CA ALA A 394 -7.30 9.34 -10.11
C ALA A 394 -7.92 7.94 -9.98
N GLY A 395 -7.10 6.89 -9.91
CA GLY A 395 -7.57 5.51 -9.69
C GLY A 395 -8.31 4.88 -10.87
N THR A 396 -8.16 5.41 -12.08
CA THR A 396 -8.88 4.90 -13.27
C THR A 396 -8.08 3.89 -14.08
N PHE A 397 -6.80 3.69 -13.79
CA PHE A 397 -5.90 2.81 -14.56
C PHE A 397 -6.51 1.45 -14.95
N GLU A 398 -7.17 0.73 -14.02
CA GLU A 398 -7.79 -0.58 -14.32
C GLU A 398 -8.79 -0.54 -15.49
N VAL A 399 -9.51 0.57 -15.64
CA VAL A 399 -10.48 0.77 -16.72
C VAL A 399 -9.80 1.38 -17.94
N ALA A 400 -9.00 2.43 -17.76
CA ALA A 400 -8.31 3.14 -18.85
C ALA A 400 -7.39 2.20 -19.66
N ARG A 401 -6.72 1.26 -19.00
CA ARG A 401 -5.81 0.31 -19.66
C ARG A 401 -6.52 -0.68 -20.59
N LYS A 402 -7.84 -0.88 -20.47
CA LYS A 402 -8.55 -1.94 -21.22
C LYS A 402 -8.44 -1.75 -22.74
N ARG A 403 -8.30 -0.52 -23.21
CA ARG A 403 -8.08 -0.21 -24.62
C ARG A 403 -6.72 -0.65 -25.15
N PHE A 404 -5.71 -0.70 -24.27
CA PHE A 404 -4.31 -0.95 -24.62
C PHE A 404 -3.82 -2.34 -24.21
N ARG A 405 -4.54 -3.02 -23.31
CA ARG A 405 -4.12 -4.32 -22.77
C ARG A 405 -4.06 -5.38 -23.88
N PRO A 406 -3.00 -6.21 -23.93
CA PRO A 406 -2.88 -7.27 -24.93
C PRO A 406 -3.69 -8.52 -24.58
N ASP A 407 -4.19 -8.63 -23.34
CA ASP A 407 -4.93 -9.79 -22.85
C ASP A 407 -5.91 -9.45 -21.71
N VAL A 408 -6.70 -10.45 -21.30
CA VAL A 408 -7.78 -10.32 -20.30
C VAL A 408 -7.30 -10.19 -18.86
N ARG A 409 -6.00 -10.18 -18.56
CA ARG A 409 -5.52 -10.20 -17.17
C ARG A 409 -6.06 -9.02 -16.37
N ASN A 410 -6.51 -9.34 -15.16
CA ASN A 410 -6.99 -8.34 -14.22
C ASN A 410 -5.80 -7.67 -13.52
N VAL A 411 -5.64 -6.37 -13.75
CA VAL A 411 -4.53 -5.57 -13.23
C VAL A 411 -5.10 -4.24 -12.77
N LEU A 412 -4.97 -3.99 -11.46
CA LEU A 412 -5.54 -2.80 -10.83
C LEU A 412 -4.66 -1.57 -11.01
N GLN A 413 -3.33 -1.76 -11.06
CA GLN A 413 -2.34 -0.69 -11.05
C GLN A 413 -1.09 -1.07 -11.85
N PRO A 414 -0.32 -0.11 -12.39
CA PRO A 414 0.80 -0.40 -13.27
C PRO A 414 2.06 -0.92 -12.56
N HIS A 415 2.02 -1.08 -11.22
CA HIS A 415 3.18 -1.47 -10.42
C HIS A 415 4.38 -0.54 -10.62
N SER A 416 4.10 0.76 -10.69
CA SER A 416 5.06 1.86 -10.57
C SER A 416 4.26 3.10 -10.22
N VAL A 417 4.39 3.59 -8.98
CA VAL A 417 3.63 4.76 -8.51
C VAL A 417 3.91 6.00 -9.37
N PRO A 418 5.13 6.31 -9.82
CA PRO A 418 5.35 7.44 -10.73
C PRO A 418 4.54 7.34 -12.04
N LEU A 419 4.51 6.16 -12.67
CA LEU A 419 3.72 5.95 -13.88
C LEU A 419 2.22 5.96 -13.59
N GLN A 420 1.80 5.44 -12.43
CA GLN A 420 0.42 5.56 -11.96
C GLN A 420 0.03 7.02 -11.78
N GLN A 421 0.83 7.85 -11.10
CA GLN A 421 0.53 9.28 -10.94
C GLN A 421 0.42 9.97 -12.30
N LEU A 422 1.25 9.59 -13.27
CA LEU A 422 1.24 10.16 -14.61
C LEU A 422 -0.01 9.73 -15.40
N ALA A 423 -0.34 8.44 -15.42
CA ALA A 423 -1.52 7.89 -16.11
C ALA A 423 -2.83 8.42 -15.53
N ASP A 424 -2.92 8.44 -14.20
CA ASP A 424 -4.13 8.82 -13.48
C ASP A 424 -4.31 10.35 -13.42
N GLY A 425 -3.30 11.09 -12.99
CA GLY A 425 -3.43 12.53 -12.68
C GLY A 425 -2.48 13.43 -13.46
N GLY A 426 -1.84 12.89 -14.50
CA GLY A 426 -1.06 13.67 -15.46
C GLY A 426 0.24 14.24 -14.89
N ILE A 427 0.77 15.21 -15.63
CA ILE A 427 2.06 15.84 -15.31
C ILE A 427 2.01 16.51 -13.93
N ALA A 428 0.87 17.12 -13.58
CA ALA A 428 0.68 17.81 -12.31
C ALA A 428 0.68 16.83 -11.11
N ALA A 429 0.03 15.66 -11.22
CA ALA A 429 0.09 14.65 -10.16
C ALA A 429 1.52 14.15 -9.93
N LEU A 430 2.25 13.83 -11.01
CA LEU A 430 3.64 13.40 -10.91
C LEU A 430 4.53 14.49 -10.27
N ALA A 431 4.33 15.76 -10.63
CA ALA A 431 5.07 16.88 -10.07
C ALA A 431 4.77 17.08 -8.57
N LEU A 432 3.49 17.00 -8.17
CA LEU A 432 3.07 17.13 -6.76
C LEU A 432 3.55 15.95 -5.91
N PHE A 433 3.46 14.73 -6.43
CA PHE A 433 4.01 13.54 -5.78
C PHE A 433 5.53 13.66 -5.62
N SER A 434 6.24 14.10 -6.67
CA SER A 434 7.69 14.35 -6.60
C SER A 434 8.03 15.42 -5.56
N ALA A 435 7.24 16.50 -5.48
CA ALA A 435 7.40 17.54 -4.45
C ALA A 435 7.18 16.97 -3.03
N LEU A 436 6.22 16.07 -2.85
CA LEU A 436 5.99 15.37 -1.58
C LEU A 436 7.20 14.50 -1.19
N VAL A 437 7.71 13.71 -2.14
CA VAL A 437 8.90 12.85 -1.94
C VAL A 437 10.12 13.70 -1.58
N LEU A 438 10.38 14.78 -2.32
CA LEU A 438 11.50 15.69 -2.07
C LEU A 438 11.36 16.38 -0.70
N ALA A 439 10.16 16.84 -0.35
CA ALA A 439 9.90 17.46 0.95
C ALA A 439 10.09 16.47 2.11
N ALA A 440 9.65 15.22 1.96
CA ALA A 440 9.89 14.15 2.93
C ALA A 440 11.39 13.85 3.07
N GLY A 441 12.14 13.78 1.97
CA GLY A 441 13.60 13.63 1.99
C GLY A 441 14.30 14.78 2.72
N LEU A 442 13.88 16.02 2.48
CA LEU A 442 14.37 17.20 3.22
C LEU A 442 14.04 17.12 4.72
N VAL A 443 12.85 16.63 5.09
CA VAL A 443 12.50 16.38 6.50
C VAL A 443 13.46 15.37 7.13
N CYS A 444 13.74 14.25 6.46
CA CYS A 444 14.69 13.23 6.93
C CYS A 444 16.09 13.81 7.18
N VAL A 445 16.65 14.52 6.20
CA VAL A 445 17.98 15.15 6.31
C VAL A 445 18.01 16.19 7.43
N CYS A 446 16.98 17.05 7.50
CA CYS A 446 16.88 18.07 8.54
C CYS A 446 16.70 17.48 9.94
N ALA A 447 16.01 16.33 10.07
CA ALA A 447 15.83 15.64 11.34
C ALA A 447 17.15 15.03 11.83
N ILE A 448 17.90 14.34 10.97
CA ILE A 448 19.21 13.76 11.31
C ILE A 448 20.22 14.83 11.71
N ARG A 449 20.19 16.00 11.06
CA ARG A 449 21.07 17.14 11.38
C ARG A 449 20.69 17.86 12.68
N ARG A 450 19.40 17.86 13.03
CA ARG A 450 18.86 18.58 14.20
C ARG A 450 18.94 17.76 15.49
N LEU A 451 18.73 16.45 15.40
CA LEU A 451 18.63 15.58 16.56
C LEU A 451 20.01 15.05 16.95
N GLU A 452 20.21 14.86 18.26
CA GLU A 452 21.48 14.43 18.84
C GLU A 452 21.30 13.18 19.71
N GLY A 453 22.42 12.53 20.07
CA GLY A 453 22.45 11.40 20.99
C GLY A 453 21.46 10.27 20.64
N ARG A 454 20.67 9.86 21.63
CA ARG A 454 19.69 8.75 21.49
C ARG A 454 18.53 9.07 20.56
N GLU A 455 18.12 10.34 20.42
CA GLU A 455 17.09 10.74 19.46
C GLU A 455 17.60 10.63 18.03
N ARG A 456 18.86 11.01 17.78
CA ARG A 456 19.49 10.86 16.46
C ARG A 456 19.52 9.41 16.02
N ALA A 457 19.87 8.50 16.93
CA ALA A 457 19.89 7.07 16.64
C ALA A 457 18.49 6.54 16.24
N ALA A 458 17.43 6.99 16.93
CA ALA A 458 16.05 6.63 16.58
C ALA A 458 15.63 7.25 15.25
N ALA A 459 16.01 8.50 14.99
CA ALA A 459 15.73 9.19 13.74
C ALA A 459 16.39 8.49 12.55
N ILE A 460 17.62 8.00 12.68
CA ILE A 460 18.30 7.21 11.63
C ILE A 460 17.51 5.94 11.31
N ALA A 461 17.01 5.23 12.34
CA ALA A 461 16.18 4.05 12.14
C ALA A 461 14.87 4.39 11.41
N LEU A 462 14.22 5.49 11.82
CA LEU A 462 12.99 5.98 11.20
C LEU A 462 13.19 6.45 9.75
N VAL A 463 14.33 7.05 9.41
CA VAL A 463 14.61 7.51 8.04
C VAL A 463 14.70 6.35 7.04
N ALA A 464 15.02 5.14 7.50
CA ALA A 464 14.97 3.97 6.64
C ALA A 464 13.54 3.64 6.16
N THR A 465 12.49 4.08 6.87
CA THR A 465 11.09 3.86 6.48
C THR A 465 10.72 4.54 5.16
N PRO A 466 10.79 5.88 5.02
CA PRO A 466 10.53 6.53 3.73
C PRO A 466 11.55 6.14 2.65
N ALA A 467 12.79 5.77 3.00
CA ALA A 467 13.77 5.29 2.04
C ALA A 467 13.39 3.93 1.43
N ALA A 468 12.96 2.98 2.26
CA ALA A 468 12.46 1.68 1.81
C ALA A 468 11.21 1.86 0.94
N TYR A 469 10.28 2.69 1.40
CA TYR A 469 9.06 3.00 0.66
C TYR A 469 9.37 3.57 -0.73
N LEU A 470 10.29 4.55 -0.81
CA LEU A 470 10.70 5.14 -2.07
C LEU A 470 11.28 4.12 -3.05
N ALA A 471 12.01 3.11 -2.58
CA ALA A 471 12.54 2.08 -3.47
C ALA A 471 11.42 1.14 -3.98
N HIS A 472 10.45 0.78 -3.14
CA HIS A 472 9.31 -0.05 -3.54
C HIS A 472 8.38 0.66 -4.53
N VAL A 473 8.07 1.95 -4.32
CA VAL A 473 7.11 2.67 -5.19
C VAL A 473 7.56 2.79 -6.65
N LEU A 474 8.85 2.59 -6.95
CA LEU A 474 9.36 2.64 -8.33
C LEU A 474 8.96 1.41 -9.14
N VAL A 475 8.79 0.26 -8.48
CA VAL A 475 8.59 -1.06 -9.10
C VAL A 475 7.34 -1.77 -8.59
N ASP A 476 6.52 -1.04 -7.84
CA ASP A 476 5.29 -1.54 -7.22
C ASP A 476 4.29 -0.41 -6.99
N TYR A 477 3.06 -0.76 -6.63
CA TYR A 477 1.94 0.15 -6.40
C TYR A 477 1.62 0.28 -4.90
N THR A 478 2.66 0.34 -4.06
CA THR A 478 2.52 0.41 -2.59
C THR A 478 1.77 1.67 -2.11
N TRP A 479 1.60 2.68 -2.97
CA TRP A 479 0.77 3.86 -2.72
C TRP A 479 -0.69 3.52 -2.42
N ASP A 480 -1.24 2.50 -3.07
CA ASP A 480 -2.64 2.09 -2.92
C ASP A 480 -2.96 1.40 -1.59
N PHE A 481 -1.94 1.02 -0.81
CA PHE A 481 -2.11 0.28 0.45
C PHE A 481 -2.03 1.22 1.65
N ILE A 482 -3.11 1.32 2.42
CA ILE A 482 -3.10 2.06 3.70
C ILE A 482 -2.06 1.46 4.65
N ALA A 483 -1.93 0.13 4.67
CA ALA A 483 -0.94 -0.59 5.47
C ALA A 483 0.51 -0.16 5.21
N ALA A 484 0.83 0.20 3.96
CA ALA A 484 2.19 0.59 3.56
C ALA A 484 2.40 2.10 3.72
N THR A 485 1.43 2.91 3.30
CA THR A 485 1.57 4.37 3.25
C THR A 485 1.37 5.03 4.62
N ALA A 486 0.45 4.54 5.46
CA ALA A 486 0.17 5.13 6.78
C ALA A 486 1.39 5.16 7.73
N PRO A 487 2.16 4.07 7.93
CA PRO A 487 3.38 4.11 8.73
C PRO A 487 4.38 5.16 8.24
N VAL A 488 4.55 5.29 6.91
CA VAL A 488 5.48 6.23 6.30
C VAL A 488 5.06 7.66 6.57
N MET A 489 3.76 7.97 6.41
CA MET A 489 3.22 9.30 6.69
C MET A 489 3.37 9.68 8.17
N VAL A 490 3.09 8.75 9.09
CA VAL A 490 3.33 8.96 10.54
C VAL A 490 4.80 9.25 10.81
N VAL A 491 5.72 8.49 10.23
CA VAL A 491 7.16 8.70 10.42
C VAL A 491 7.63 10.05 9.91
N VAL A 492 7.23 10.43 8.69
CA VAL A 492 7.56 11.73 8.12
C VAL A 492 7.03 12.86 9.00
N GLY A 493 5.81 12.73 9.53
CA GLY A 493 5.22 13.69 10.47
C GLY A 493 5.99 13.79 11.78
N VAL A 494 6.36 12.65 12.38
CA VAL A 494 7.17 12.60 13.61
C VAL A 494 8.51 13.29 13.38
N LEU A 495 9.21 12.98 12.28
CA LEU A 495 10.51 13.57 11.96
C LEU A 495 10.43 15.07 11.63
N ALA A 496 9.31 15.54 11.06
CA ALA A 496 9.07 16.96 10.82
C ALA A 496 8.97 17.77 12.12
N ALA A 497 8.40 17.16 13.17
CA ALA A 497 8.11 17.80 14.46
C ALA A 497 9.16 17.51 15.56
N ALA A 498 9.86 16.38 15.53
CA ALA A 498 10.74 15.93 16.62
C ALA A 498 11.82 16.96 17.00
N GLY A 499 12.00 17.24 18.29
CA GLY A 499 13.00 18.19 18.78
C GLY A 499 12.77 19.66 18.37
N ARG A 500 11.58 20.01 17.87
CA ARG A 500 11.17 21.40 17.63
C ARG A 500 10.55 22.02 18.89
N ALA A 501 10.64 23.34 18.98
CA ALA A 501 9.95 24.08 20.03
C ALA A 501 8.41 23.96 19.87
N PRO A 502 7.66 23.87 20.98
CA PRO A 502 6.21 23.89 20.92
C PRO A 502 5.69 25.25 20.43
N VAL A 503 4.52 25.24 19.81
CA VAL A 503 3.73 26.44 19.53
C VAL A 503 3.22 27.00 20.87
N GLU A 504 3.24 28.32 21.02
CA GLU A 504 2.68 28.98 22.21
C GLU A 504 1.21 28.59 22.44
N ALA A 505 0.90 28.25 23.69
CA ALA A 505 -0.46 27.94 24.10
C ALA A 505 -1.32 29.20 24.00
N ARG A 506 -2.25 29.21 23.04
CA ARG A 506 -3.29 30.22 22.88
C ARG A 506 -4.58 29.52 22.49
N THR A 507 -5.71 29.97 23.05
CA THR A 507 -7.02 29.46 22.67
C THR A 507 -7.34 29.86 21.23
N ARG A 508 -7.79 28.89 20.42
CA ARG A 508 -8.06 29.06 18.98
C ARG A 508 -9.39 28.39 18.61
N PRO A 509 -10.54 28.93 19.05
CA PRO A 509 -11.84 28.27 18.85
C PRO A 509 -12.17 28.02 17.37
N LEU A 510 -11.77 28.94 16.47
CA LEU A 510 -11.95 28.77 15.03
C LEU A 510 -11.21 27.56 14.46
N LEU A 511 -10.04 27.21 15.00
CA LEU A 511 -9.32 25.99 14.61
C LEU A 511 -10.08 24.75 15.04
N ALA A 512 -10.66 24.75 16.25
CA ALA A 512 -11.46 23.63 16.73
C ALA A 512 -12.69 23.40 15.83
N VAL A 513 -13.44 24.47 15.54
CA VAL A 513 -14.62 24.41 14.67
C VAL A 513 -14.24 23.97 13.25
N ALA A 514 -13.18 24.54 12.67
CA ALA A 514 -12.71 24.14 11.34
C ALA A 514 -12.25 22.67 11.31
N SER A 515 -11.55 22.20 12.34
CA SER A 515 -11.09 20.80 12.43
C SER A 515 -12.26 19.83 12.49
N VAL A 516 -13.29 20.14 13.29
CA VAL A 516 -14.51 19.34 13.36
C VAL A 516 -15.27 19.37 12.04
N GLY A 517 -15.45 20.56 11.43
CA GLY A 517 -16.15 20.71 10.16
C GLY A 517 -15.49 19.91 9.04
N VAL A 518 -14.16 20.03 8.88
CA VAL A 518 -13.39 19.25 7.89
C VAL A 518 -13.50 17.75 8.15
N ALA A 519 -13.38 17.33 9.41
CA ALA A 519 -13.50 15.91 9.77
C ALA A 519 -14.88 15.36 9.44
N VAL A 520 -15.96 16.08 9.74
CA VAL A 520 -17.33 15.68 9.40
C VAL A 520 -17.50 15.53 7.88
N VAL A 521 -17.02 16.51 7.10
CA VAL A 521 -17.08 16.44 5.63
C VAL A 521 -16.32 15.22 5.10
N LEU A 522 -15.11 14.97 5.58
CA LEU A 522 -14.32 13.80 5.18
C LEU A 522 -14.99 12.49 5.60
N LEU A 523 -15.55 12.41 6.80
CA LEU A 523 -16.24 11.19 7.27
C LEU A 523 -17.50 10.89 6.45
N VAL A 524 -18.27 11.92 6.09
CA VAL A 524 -19.41 11.77 5.17
C VAL A 524 -18.92 11.31 3.79
N SER A 525 -17.85 11.93 3.28
CA SER A 525 -17.21 11.55 2.01
C SER A 525 -16.75 10.08 2.02
N PHE A 526 -16.14 9.62 3.11
CA PHE A 526 -15.64 8.24 3.25
C PHE A 526 -16.77 7.22 3.37
N ALA A 527 -17.89 7.61 3.98
CA ALA A 527 -19.05 6.74 4.16
C ALA A 527 -19.91 6.62 2.89
N SER A 528 -19.91 7.64 2.03
CA SER A 528 -20.86 7.76 0.93
C SER A 528 -20.75 6.62 -0.11
N PRO A 529 -19.57 6.30 -0.69
CA PRO A 529 -19.45 5.17 -1.63
C PRO A 529 -19.89 3.83 -1.01
N ARG A 530 -19.53 3.58 0.25
CA ARG A 530 -19.89 2.36 0.99
C ARG A 530 -21.39 2.25 1.24
N LEU A 531 -22.06 3.36 1.56
CA LEU A 531 -23.51 3.40 1.71
C LEU A 531 -24.20 3.15 0.38
N ALA A 532 -23.67 3.70 -0.72
CA ALA A 532 -24.19 3.44 -2.05
C ALA A 532 -24.10 1.95 -2.42
N GLU A 533 -22.93 1.33 -2.24
CA GLU A 533 -22.73 -0.08 -2.51
C GLU A 533 -23.65 -0.97 -1.67
N ARG A 534 -23.78 -0.67 -0.36
CA ARG A 534 -24.72 -1.38 0.53
C ARG A 534 -26.15 -1.32 0.00
N ASN A 535 -26.56 -0.16 -0.50
CA ASN A 535 -27.91 0.05 -1.03
C ASN A 535 -28.10 -0.62 -2.40
N VAL A 536 -27.08 -0.68 -3.27
CA VAL A 536 -27.12 -1.50 -4.50
C VAL A 536 -27.29 -2.99 -4.17
N ARG A 537 -26.57 -3.50 -3.17
CA ARG A 537 -26.73 -4.89 -2.71
C ARG A 537 -28.11 -5.13 -2.09
N ALA A 538 -28.66 -4.16 -1.34
CA ALA A 538 -30.03 -4.23 -0.82
C ALA A 538 -31.08 -4.21 -1.94
N SER A 539 -30.88 -3.36 -2.96
CA SER A 539 -31.71 -3.28 -4.16
C SER A 539 -31.76 -4.61 -4.91
N THR A 540 -30.59 -5.25 -5.11
CA THR A 540 -30.52 -6.58 -5.76
C THR A 540 -31.31 -7.64 -4.99
N ARG A 541 -31.17 -7.68 -3.65
CA ARG A 541 -31.93 -8.63 -2.82
C ARG A 541 -33.44 -8.39 -2.86
N ALA A 542 -33.88 -7.14 -2.79
CA ALA A 542 -35.29 -6.81 -2.90
C ALA A 542 -35.85 -7.16 -4.29
N LEU A 543 -35.05 -7.00 -5.35
CA LEU A 543 -35.42 -7.42 -6.70
C LEU A 543 -35.62 -8.94 -6.80
N ASP A 544 -34.76 -9.73 -6.16
CA ASP A 544 -34.90 -11.20 -6.10
C ASP A 544 -36.18 -11.63 -5.36
N GLU A 545 -36.56 -10.89 -4.33
CA GLU A 545 -37.81 -11.05 -3.59
C GLU A 545 -39.05 -10.51 -4.35
N ARG A 546 -38.85 -9.94 -5.54
CA ARG A 546 -39.87 -9.26 -6.37
C ARG A 546 -40.52 -8.04 -5.70
N ASP A 547 -39.87 -7.47 -4.69
CA ASP A 547 -40.26 -6.20 -4.07
C ASP A 547 -39.66 -5.04 -4.88
N TYR A 548 -40.33 -4.70 -5.98
CA TYR A 548 -39.84 -3.73 -6.94
C TYR A 548 -39.76 -2.31 -6.39
N ASP A 549 -40.65 -1.94 -5.48
CA ASP A 549 -40.70 -0.57 -4.95
C ASP A 549 -39.55 -0.37 -3.97
N ARG A 550 -39.32 -1.34 -3.07
CA ARG A 550 -38.12 -1.32 -2.22
C ARG A 550 -36.84 -1.39 -3.02
N ALA A 551 -36.76 -2.25 -4.04
CA ALA A 551 -35.59 -2.34 -4.89
C ALA A 551 -35.25 -0.99 -5.55
N ARG A 552 -36.28 -0.27 -6.01
CA ARG A 552 -36.14 1.06 -6.60
C ARG A 552 -35.71 2.10 -5.59
N ASP A 553 -36.32 2.14 -4.40
CA ASP A 553 -35.97 3.10 -3.35
C ASP A 553 -34.52 2.92 -2.89
N GLU A 554 -34.07 1.68 -2.73
CA GLU A 554 -32.67 1.38 -2.39
C GLU A 554 -31.72 1.81 -3.52
N ALA A 555 -32.06 1.58 -4.79
CA ALA A 555 -31.23 2.03 -5.92
C ALA A 555 -31.18 3.56 -6.06
N LEU A 556 -32.29 4.26 -5.80
CA LEU A 556 -32.32 5.74 -5.76
C LEU A 556 -31.50 6.29 -4.59
N SER A 557 -31.60 5.65 -3.43
CA SER A 557 -30.78 5.97 -2.26
C SER A 557 -29.29 5.73 -2.56
N ALA A 558 -28.95 4.66 -3.27
CA ALA A 558 -27.59 4.41 -3.72
C ALA A 558 -27.07 5.53 -4.63
N ARG A 559 -27.89 5.97 -5.60
CA ARG A 559 -27.55 7.11 -6.47
C ARG A 559 -27.40 8.42 -5.71
N PHE A 560 -28.18 8.64 -4.64
CA PHE A 560 -28.01 9.81 -3.78
C PHE A 560 -26.66 9.83 -3.07
N PHE A 561 -26.23 8.69 -2.53
CA PHE A 561 -24.94 8.60 -1.85
C PHE A 561 -23.75 8.58 -2.81
N ASN A 562 -23.88 7.98 -3.99
CA ASN A 562 -22.84 8.00 -5.01
C ASN A 562 -23.41 8.30 -6.40
N PRO A 563 -23.59 9.59 -6.74
CA PRO A 563 -24.12 9.98 -8.05
C PRO A 563 -23.12 9.79 -9.19
N LEU A 564 -21.86 9.49 -8.89
CA LEU A 564 -20.77 9.31 -9.86
C LEU A 564 -20.60 7.85 -10.31
N SER A 565 -21.30 6.91 -9.66
CA SER A 565 -21.23 5.49 -9.95
C SER A 565 -22.33 5.05 -10.93
N VAL A 566 -21.99 4.11 -11.80
CA VAL A 566 -22.93 3.49 -12.75
C VAL A 566 -23.75 2.35 -12.14
N ASP A 567 -23.31 1.78 -11.01
CA ASP A 567 -23.99 0.64 -10.36
C ASP A 567 -25.45 0.93 -9.96
N PRO A 568 -25.78 2.10 -9.39
CA PRO A 568 -27.18 2.46 -9.13
C PRO A 568 -28.01 2.56 -10.41
N LEU A 569 -27.43 2.99 -11.52
CA LEU A 569 -28.12 3.09 -12.81
C LEU A 569 -28.38 1.69 -13.38
N PHE A 570 -27.42 0.78 -13.32
CA PHE A 570 -27.62 -0.63 -13.68
C PHE A 570 -28.64 -1.32 -12.78
N ALA A 571 -28.70 -1.00 -11.48
CA ALA A 571 -29.76 -1.49 -10.60
C ALA A 571 -31.15 -1.00 -11.04
N LEU A 572 -31.31 0.31 -11.31
CA LEU A 572 -32.56 0.89 -11.81
C LEU A 572 -32.98 0.32 -13.18
N ALA A 573 -32.01 0.05 -14.06
CA ALA A 573 -32.25 -0.56 -15.36
C ALA A 573 -32.81 -1.97 -15.23
N ARG A 574 -32.16 -2.83 -14.42
CA ARG A 574 -32.62 -4.21 -14.14
C ARG A 574 -34.02 -4.25 -13.50
N ILE A 575 -34.33 -3.32 -12.60
CA ILE A 575 -35.68 -3.22 -12.02
C ILE A 575 -36.71 -2.90 -13.10
N SER A 576 -36.39 -1.94 -13.99
CA SER A 576 -37.28 -1.53 -15.07
C SER A 576 -37.50 -2.65 -16.08
N GLU A 577 -36.44 -3.40 -16.42
CA GLU A 577 -36.49 -4.60 -17.26
C GLU A 577 -37.43 -5.67 -16.67
N ARG A 578 -37.26 -6.02 -15.38
CA ARG A 578 -38.10 -7.01 -14.70
C ARG A 578 -39.57 -6.62 -14.63
N ARG A 579 -39.87 -5.31 -14.62
CA ARG A 579 -41.25 -4.78 -14.67
C ARG A 579 -41.81 -4.65 -16.09
N GLY A 580 -41.00 -4.90 -17.13
CA GLY A 580 -41.39 -4.74 -18.53
C GLY A 580 -41.39 -3.29 -19.02
N PHE A 581 -40.82 -2.35 -18.26
CA PHE A 581 -40.71 -0.94 -18.64
C PHE A 581 -39.49 -0.72 -19.54
N ARG A 582 -39.62 -1.12 -20.80
CA ARG A 582 -38.53 -1.17 -21.78
C ARG A 582 -37.80 0.18 -21.97
N THR A 583 -38.54 1.22 -22.35
CA THR A 583 -37.97 2.57 -22.55
C THR A 583 -37.33 3.14 -21.29
N ALA A 584 -37.89 2.85 -20.12
CA ALA A 584 -37.32 3.31 -18.86
C ALA A 584 -35.99 2.61 -18.55
N ALA A 585 -35.86 1.31 -18.86
CA ALA A 585 -34.62 0.57 -18.70
C ALA A 585 -33.53 1.06 -19.66
N GLU A 586 -33.88 1.23 -20.94
CA GLU A 586 -32.99 1.79 -21.97
C GLU A 586 -32.41 3.14 -21.54
N HIS A 587 -33.27 4.06 -21.07
CA HIS A 587 -32.84 5.38 -20.60
C HIS A 587 -31.84 5.29 -19.44
N ARG A 588 -31.95 4.30 -18.54
CA ARG A 588 -30.97 4.12 -17.44
C ARG A 588 -29.62 3.62 -17.94
N TYR A 589 -29.61 2.75 -18.94
CA TYR A 589 -28.36 2.32 -19.58
C TYR A 589 -27.70 3.45 -20.37
N ILE A 590 -28.50 4.29 -21.04
CA ILE A 590 -28.00 5.52 -21.69
C ILE A 590 -27.43 6.50 -20.65
N GLU A 591 -28.13 6.77 -19.54
CA GLU A 591 -27.61 7.58 -18.43
C GLU A 591 -26.26 7.04 -17.91
N ALA A 592 -26.07 5.71 -17.90
CA ALA A 592 -24.81 5.10 -17.46
C ALA A 592 -23.67 5.33 -18.47
N VAL A 593 -23.96 5.21 -19.77
CA VAL A 593 -23.01 5.54 -20.84
C VAL A 593 -22.64 7.02 -20.82
N GLU A 594 -23.60 7.93 -20.62
CA GLU A 594 -23.34 9.36 -20.52
C GLU A 594 -22.48 9.71 -19.30
N LEU A 595 -22.66 8.99 -18.18
CA LEU A 595 -21.88 9.19 -16.96
C LEU A 595 -20.44 8.70 -17.08
N GLN A 596 -20.21 7.56 -17.75
CA GLN A 596 -18.89 6.97 -17.95
C GLN A 596 -18.72 6.46 -19.39
N PRO A 597 -18.50 7.38 -20.36
CA PRO A 597 -18.48 7.05 -21.80
C PRO A 597 -17.22 6.29 -22.22
N GLU A 598 -16.16 6.31 -21.41
CA GLU A 598 -14.93 5.57 -21.66
C GLU A 598 -14.86 4.26 -20.86
N ASN A 599 -15.88 3.96 -20.07
CA ASN A 599 -16.01 2.67 -19.42
C ASN A 599 -16.65 1.66 -20.40
N PRO A 600 -15.91 0.61 -20.87
CA PRO A 600 -16.46 -0.36 -21.82
C PRO A 600 -17.70 -1.11 -21.30
N GLU A 601 -17.85 -1.23 -19.97
CA GLU A 601 -18.96 -1.95 -19.35
C GLU A 601 -20.31 -1.25 -19.58
N THR A 602 -20.35 0.09 -19.62
CA THR A 602 -21.59 0.84 -19.83
C THR A 602 -22.15 0.61 -21.23
N TRP A 603 -21.27 0.64 -22.24
CA TRP A 603 -21.61 0.33 -23.63
C TRP A 603 -21.99 -1.14 -23.81
N TYR A 604 -21.28 -2.05 -23.14
CA TYR A 604 -21.57 -3.48 -23.23
C TYR A 604 -22.95 -3.80 -22.64
N ALA A 605 -23.27 -3.27 -21.47
CA ALA A 605 -24.56 -3.46 -20.83
C ALA A 605 -25.72 -2.92 -21.68
N LEU A 606 -25.57 -1.70 -22.24
CA LEU A 606 -26.57 -1.13 -23.15
C LEU A 606 -26.70 -1.95 -24.44
N GLY A 607 -25.59 -2.36 -25.04
CA GLY A 607 -25.59 -3.17 -26.26
C GLY A 607 -26.23 -4.54 -26.07
N LEU A 608 -25.99 -5.20 -24.94
CA LEU A 608 -26.68 -6.44 -24.58
C LEU A 608 -28.19 -6.22 -24.37
N TYR A 609 -28.58 -5.10 -23.78
CA TYR A 609 -29.99 -4.77 -23.61
C TYR A 609 -30.71 -4.59 -24.95
N GLU A 610 -30.12 -3.83 -25.87
CA GLU A 610 -30.62 -3.68 -27.25
C GLU A 610 -30.74 -5.03 -27.96
N PHE A 611 -29.73 -5.90 -27.80
CA PHE A 611 -29.68 -7.20 -28.43
C PHE A 611 -30.75 -8.17 -27.88
N GLN A 612 -30.80 -8.32 -26.55
CA GLN A 612 -31.57 -9.38 -25.89
C GLN A 612 -33.02 -8.99 -25.58
N VAL A 613 -33.30 -7.69 -25.39
CA VAL A 613 -34.60 -7.22 -24.90
C VAL A 613 -35.37 -6.42 -25.94
N LEU A 614 -34.68 -5.52 -26.66
CA LEU A 614 -35.29 -4.70 -27.70
C LEU A 614 -35.20 -5.33 -29.10
N GLU A 615 -34.33 -6.32 -29.28
CA GLU A 615 -34.03 -6.98 -30.55
C GLU A 615 -33.62 -5.99 -31.67
N ASN A 616 -33.08 -4.83 -31.27
CA ASN A 616 -32.63 -3.77 -32.18
C ASN A 616 -31.18 -4.03 -32.59
N MET A 617 -31.00 -4.81 -33.65
CA MET A 617 -29.67 -5.24 -34.12
C MET A 617 -28.78 -4.06 -34.53
N CYS A 618 -29.36 -2.99 -35.06
CA CYS A 618 -28.62 -1.80 -35.46
C CYS A 618 -28.02 -1.08 -34.24
N ALA A 619 -28.83 -0.84 -33.20
CA ALA A 619 -28.36 -0.23 -31.96
C ALA A 619 -27.40 -1.15 -31.19
N ALA A 620 -27.71 -2.45 -31.14
CA ALA A 620 -26.86 -3.47 -30.52
C ALA A 620 -25.46 -3.49 -31.14
N TYR A 621 -25.35 -3.52 -32.48
CA TYR A 621 -24.05 -3.48 -33.16
C TYR A 621 -23.29 -2.21 -32.79
N ARG A 622 -23.93 -1.04 -32.87
CA ARG A 622 -23.29 0.25 -32.55
C ARG A 622 -22.71 0.24 -31.14
N PHE A 623 -23.49 -0.16 -30.14
CA PHE A 623 -23.07 -0.11 -28.74
C PHE A 623 -22.06 -1.21 -28.37
N LEU A 624 -22.26 -2.44 -28.85
CA LEU A 624 -21.29 -3.53 -28.64
C LEU A 624 -19.96 -3.24 -29.35
N ASN A 625 -19.99 -2.60 -30.52
CA ASN A 625 -18.77 -2.20 -31.24
C ASN A 625 -18.01 -1.08 -30.49
N ASN A 626 -18.71 -0.14 -29.85
CA ASN A 626 -18.07 0.84 -28.96
C ASN A 626 -17.41 0.16 -27.75
N ALA A 627 -18.12 -0.76 -27.10
CA ALA A 627 -17.53 -1.55 -26.01
C ALA A 627 -16.30 -2.35 -26.46
N TYR A 628 -16.34 -2.96 -27.66
CA TYR A 628 -15.20 -3.66 -28.25
C TYR A 628 -14.03 -2.73 -28.53
N THR A 629 -14.28 -1.51 -28.99
CA THR A 629 -13.23 -0.52 -29.25
C THR A 629 -12.50 -0.09 -27.97
N LEU A 630 -13.22 -0.02 -26.85
CA LEU A 630 -12.68 0.35 -25.53
C LEU A 630 -12.04 -0.83 -24.78
N ASP A 631 -12.36 -2.07 -25.14
CA ASP A 631 -11.79 -3.28 -24.53
C ASP A 631 -11.69 -4.44 -25.54
N PRO A 632 -10.82 -4.34 -26.57
CA PRO A 632 -10.79 -5.33 -27.67
C PRO A 632 -10.33 -6.72 -27.21
N ALA A 633 -9.56 -6.80 -26.13
CA ALA A 633 -9.08 -8.04 -25.55
C ALA A 633 -10.10 -8.71 -24.61
N GLY A 634 -11.27 -8.12 -24.36
CA GLY A 634 -12.26 -8.61 -23.40
C GLY A 634 -12.77 -10.04 -23.64
N SER A 635 -12.96 -10.81 -22.56
CA SER A 635 -13.42 -12.21 -22.63
C SER A 635 -14.87 -12.41 -23.11
N GLN A 636 -15.63 -11.32 -23.15
CA GLN A 636 -16.99 -11.28 -23.67
C GLN A 636 -17.03 -11.45 -25.20
N TRP A 637 -15.93 -11.16 -25.91
CA TRP A 637 -15.88 -11.28 -27.37
C TRP A 637 -15.59 -12.73 -27.76
N ARG A 638 -16.63 -13.44 -28.20
CA ARG A 638 -16.54 -14.83 -28.67
C ARG A 638 -17.02 -14.89 -30.11
N LYS A 639 -16.39 -15.77 -30.89
CA LYS A 639 -16.81 -16.04 -32.27
C LYS A 639 -18.27 -16.50 -32.28
N GLY A 640 -19.11 -15.81 -33.06
CA GLY A 640 -20.55 -16.05 -33.12
C GLY A 640 -21.33 -15.53 -31.91
N GLY A 641 -20.71 -14.69 -31.07
CA GLY A 641 -21.39 -14.00 -29.98
C GLY A 641 -22.25 -12.84 -30.46
N GLU A 642 -22.79 -12.08 -29.50
CA GLU A 642 -23.78 -11.03 -29.71
C GLU A 642 -23.30 -9.94 -30.68
N LEU A 643 -22.02 -9.52 -30.58
CA LEU A 643 -21.43 -8.53 -31.50
C LEU A 643 -21.35 -9.06 -32.95
N ASP A 644 -20.97 -10.33 -33.13
CA ASP A 644 -20.87 -10.94 -34.46
C ASP A 644 -22.25 -11.09 -35.10
N ILE A 645 -23.26 -11.50 -34.31
CA ILE A 645 -24.64 -11.64 -34.77
C ILE A 645 -25.22 -10.27 -35.15
N ALA A 646 -25.04 -9.26 -34.29
CA ALA A 646 -25.52 -7.91 -34.57
C ALA A 646 -24.83 -7.33 -35.82
N ARG A 647 -23.52 -7.53 -35.98
CA ARG A 647 -22.78 -7.12 -37.18
C ARG A 647 -23.33 -7.78 -38.44
N ALA A 648 -23.54 -9.10 -38.42
CA ALA A 648 -24.09 -9.82 -39.57
C ALA A 648 -25.48 -9.30 -39.96
N ALA A 649 -26.35 -9.03 -38.98
CA ALA A 649 -27.67 -8.45 -39.25
C ALA A 649 -27.57 -7.05 -39.88
N VAL A 650 -26.63 -6.21 -39.44
CA VAL A 650 -26.38 -4.90 -40.06
C VAL A 650 -25.88 -5.05 -41.49
N ASP A 651 -24.95 -5.96 -41.75
CA ASP A 651 -24.43 -6.27 -43.09
C ASP A 651 -25.56 -6.77 -44.02
N ASP A 652 -26.54 -7.50 -43.48
CA ASP A 652 -27.74 -7.97 -44.18
C ASP A 652 -28.85 -6.91 -44.32
N GLY A 653 -28.63 -5.69 -43.84
CA GLY A 653 -29.53 -4.54 -44.06
C GLY A 653 -30.45 -4.16 -42.89
N ALA A 654 -30.24 -4.67 -41.67
CA ALA A 654 -31.06 -4.36 -40.49
C ALA A 654 -31.04 -2.88 -40.03
N CYS A 655 -30.17 -2.05 -40.61
CA CYS A 655 -30.12 -0.60 -40.36
C CYS A 655 -30.80 0.24 -41.47
N ALA A 656 -31.44 -0.37 -42.47
CA ALA A 656 -32.05 0.36 -43.58
C ALA A 656 -33.34 1.08 -43.14
N PRO A 657 -33.59 2.34 -43.55
CA PRO A 657 -34.82 3.04 -43.21
C PRO A 657 -36.05 2.30 -43.79
N GLY A 658 -36.88 1.75 -42.91
CA GLY A 658 -38.10 1.00 -43.25
C GLY A 658 -38.15 -0.47 -42.80
N SER A 659 -37.09 -0.97 -42.15
CA SER A 659 -37.07 -2.29 -41.47
C SER A 659 -37.64 -2.24 -40.07
#